data_AF-A0A1G4AYJ7-F1
#
_entry.id   AF-A0A1G4AYJ7-F1
#
_cell.length_a   1.000
_cell.length_b   1.000
_cell.length_c   1.000
_cell.angle_alpha   90.00
_cell.angle_beta   90.00
_cell.angle_gamma   90.00
#
_symmetry.space_group_name_H-M   'P 1'
#
loop_
_entity.id
_entity.type
_entity.pdbx_description
1 polymer ?
#
loop_
_entity_poly.entity_id
_entity_poly.type
_entity_poly.pdbx_seq_one_letter_code
_entity_poly.pdbx_strand_id
1 'polypeptide(L)'
;MTSIASESVATILCTSKQTRFNIQTADYRELDIDGLNITVTSAGRSGAKGKSKARSEGTEILVDAKLRLKAGQRYALVGRNGSGKSTLLRAIAEKLIPGIPEETRISLLQQTSISDTDSDVRPDDASTVVDGSVQGRTVLEHVIEQATARSDVEQEIKVLSDGINSTDSFGSVRAIRALLHERNQKHLFQVDKNARLRSGDRGLAARKALKAFEKKVAESQSLVEQPQDQISAESIKSETQEALDMLADLQLLVEPSKVAETESKAKRILKGLGFSEAYMSKPVTSLSGGWRMRTALCVSLLQETDILILDEPTNFLDLLGIIWLQRYLGSLQDVDEAPTLILVSHDRDFITLCSDLLILKEKGLTYFHGDLPTYEASQSERKLWLTKMKDAQDKQKAHIQQSISNNLKAGKASDDQNKLRQAKSRQKKLDDRWGLTVSAKGGRFKLNRDLTGFHLSARAEIDVPQDERPVSFILPEPLDLRFPGPLISVDNATFRYPTLVKTKLAAPIVLQDVNLSVHMGDRVGILGLNGAGKSTLVKLLVDETKPTSGTVTTHPRLKLGYYSQHAVDGLQAMGRADSSLTALSMLAEEVAGELDEGQVRGILGSLGLPGRVASDIPLGKLSGGQLVRCELARLLWRRPHCLILDEVTTHLDYETVTAMREALRDWEGAVVLVSHDRWFMRGAIEGLVEDSDSEEDEGEKRTTRRRLVYKLRQGNMTRLEDGVTEFEESVAKRVTKLLNS
;
A
#
# COMPACT_ATOMS: atom_id res chain seq x y z
N MET A 1 8.67 10.48 -38.63
CA MET A 1 7.31 9.97 -38.41
C MET A 1 7.36 8.46 -38.34
N THR A 2 7.40 7.91 -37.13
CA THR A 2 7.21 6.48 -36.85
C THR A 2 6.16 6.43 -35.74
N SER A 3 5.00 5.87 -36.07
CA SER A 3 3.90 5.69 -35.14
C SER A 3 4.31 4.64 -34.10
N ILE A 4 4.59 5.10 -32.88
CA ILE A 4 4.70 4.23 -31.71
C ILE A 4 3.32 3.59 -31.52
N ALA A 5 3.29 2.26 -31.62
CA ALA A 5 2.10 1.46 -31.38
C ALA A 5 1.61 1.73 -29.95
N SER A 6 0.37 2.23 -29.83
CA SER A 6 -0.29 2.45 -28.57
C SER A 6 -0.76 1.11 -28.00
N GLU A 7 0.09 0.47 -27.20
CA GLU A 7 -0.35 -0.59 -26.29
C GLU A 7 -0.95 0.00 -25.01
N SER A 8 -1.87 -0.77 -24.44
CA SER A 8 -2.96 -0.38 -23.56
C SER A 8 -2.54 0.02 -22.15
N VAL A 9 -1.91 1.18 -21.96
CA VAL A 9 -1.57 1.67 -20.61
C VAL A 9 -2.65 2.62 -20.09
N ALA A 10 -3.13 2.34 -18.87
CA ALA A 10 -4.04 3.24 -18.16
C ALA A 10 -3.39 4.64 -18.01
N THR A 11 -4.13 5.68 -18.39
CA THR A 11 -3.67 7.07 -18.30
C THR A 11 -4.32 7.73 -17.10
N ILE A 12 -3.51 8.30 -16.20
CA ILE A 12 -3.98 9.07 -15.05
C ILE A 12 -4.18 10.52 -15.52
N LEU A 13 -5.42 11.02 -15.41
CA LEU A 13 -5.79 12.38 -15.73
C LEU A 13 -6.06 13.15 -14.43
N CYS A 14 -5.27 14.20 -14.17
CA CYS A 14 -5.41 15.06 -13.01
C CYS A 14 -5.88 16.46 -13.43
N THR A 15 -6.86 17.01 -12.71
CA THR A 15 -7.29 18.41 -12.87
C THR A 15 -7.41 19.05 -11.49
N SER A 16 -7.18 20.34 -11.36
CA SER A 16 -7.33 21.08 -10.10
C SER A 16 -7.96 22.45 -10.34
N LYS A 17 -8.60 23.01 -9.31
CA LYS A 17 -9.00 24.42 -9.33
C LYS A 17 -7.74 25.27 -9.17
N GLN A 18 -7.76 26.41 -9.84
CA GLN A 18 -6.65 27.36 -9.82
C GLN A 18 -6.36 27.76 -8.36
N THR A 19 -5.17 27.42 -7.88
CA THR A 19 -4.70 27.89 -6.58
C THR A 19 -4.57 29.41 -6.66
N ARG A 20 -5.12 30.14 -5.67
CA ARG A 20 -5.00 31.61 -5.59
C ARG A 20 -3.56 32.06 -5.31
N PHE A 21 -2.66 31.11 -5.04
CA PHE A 21 -1.25 31.33 -4.83
C PHE A 21 -0.52 31.34 -6.17
N ASN A 22 0.32 32.34 -6.36
CA ASN A 22 1.19 32.48 -7.52
C ASN A 22 2.00 31.18 -7.65
N ILE A 23 2.16 30.59 -8.84
CA ILE A 23 3.06 29.43 -9.04
C ILE A 23 4.52 29.79 -8.67
N GLN A 24 4.78 31.07 -8.41
CA GLN A 24 6.02 31.67 -7.91
C GLN A 24 6.09 31.81 -6.37
N THR A 25 5.24 31.15 -5.58
CA THR A 25 5.39 31.19 -4.11
C THR A 25 6.72 30.55 -3.71
N ALA A 26 7.46 31.18 -2.79
CA ALA A 26 8.87 30.91 -2.51
C ALA A 26 9.18 29.57 -1.81
N ASP A 27 8.16 28.80 -1.40
CA ASP A 27 8.33 27.59 -0.60
C ASP A 27 7.80 26.37 -1.36
N TYR A 28 8.68 25.71 -2.11
CA TYR A 28 8.36 24.53 -2.95
C TYR A 28 8.12 23.25 -2.14
N ARG A 29 8.18 23.36 -0.79
CA ARG A 29 8.02 22.26 0.16
C ARG A 29 6.60 22.17 0.73
N GLU A 30 5.75 23.16 0.45
CA GLU A 30 4.32 23.14 0.79
C GLU A 30 3.45 22.96 -0.45
N LEU A 31 2.42 22.12 -0.34
CA LEU A 31 1.39 21.96 -1.36
C LEU A 31 0.03 22.39 -0.78
N ASP A 32 -0.68 23.31 -1.44
CA ASP A 32 -2.09 23.63 -1.12
C ASP A 32 -2.88 23.73 -2.43
N ILE A 33 -3.46 22.60 -2.84
CA ILE A 33 -4.15 22.41 -4.12
C ILE A 33 -5.64 22.23 -3.86
N ASP A 34 -6.46 23.08 -4.45
CA ASP A 34 -7.91 23.05 -4.28
C ASP A 34 -8.59 22.39 -5.50
N GLY A 35 -9.75 21.77 -5.25
CA GLY A 35 -10.59 21.12 -6.28
C GLY A 35 -9.89 20.12 -7.18
N LEU A 36 -9.03 19.29 -6.61
CA LEU A 36 -8.33 18.18 -7.25
C LEU A 36 -9.33 17.08 -7.68
N ASN A 37 -9.30 16.73 -8.96
CA ASN A 37 -9.94 15.54 -9.51
C ASN A 37 -8.88 14.62 -10.11
N ILE A 38 -8.96 13.33 -9.82
CA ILE A 38 -8.11 12.29 -10.41
C ILE A 38 -9.02 11.27 -11.07
N THR A 39 -8.79 10.99 -12.35
CA THR A 39 -9.53 9.99 -13.13
C THR A 39 -8.55 9.08 -13.85
N VAL A 40 -8.74 7.77 -13.75
CA VAL A 40 -7.94 6.77 -14.46
C VAL A 40 -8.74 6.27 -15.66
N THR A 41 -8.23 6.47 -16.87
CA THR A 41 -8.84 5.96 -18.10
C THR A 41 -8.09 4.73 -18.58
N SER A 42 -8.78 3.59 -18.73
CA SER A 42 -8.26 2.44 -19.46
C SER A 42 -8.47 2.67 -20.97
N ALA A 43 -7.46 2.38 -21.78
CA ALA A 43 -7.56 2.54 -23.23
C ALA A 43 -8.46 1.45 -23.84
N GLY A 44 -9.79 1.65 -23.80
CA GLY A 44 -10.75 0.88 -24.57
C GLY A 44 -10.81 1.35 -26.02
N ARG A 45 -10.81 0.41 -26.98
CA ARG A 45 -10.91 0.69 -28.43
C ARG A 45 -12.08 1.63 -28.73
N SER A 46 -11.78 2.89 -29.05
CA SER A 46 -12.79 3.87 -29.48
C SER A 46 -13.29 3.55 -30.89
N GLY A 47 -14.30 2.68 -30.97
CA GLY A 47 -14.96 2.31 -32.22
C GLY A 47 -16.47 2.51 -32.13
N ALA A 48 -16.96 3.73 -31.89
CA ALA A 48 -18.36 4.07 -32.17
C ALA A 48 -18.56 5.58 -32.34
N LYS A 49 -18.77 6.03 -33.59
CA LYS A 49 -19.30 7.36 -33.89
C LYS A 49 -20.78 7.42 -33.48
N GLY A 50 -21.07 7.99 -32.32
CA GLY A 50 -22.42 8.35 -31.89
C GLY A 50 -22.43 9.75 -31.28
N LYS A 51 -23.24 10.66 -31.84
CA LYS A 51 -23.46 12.01 -31.29
C LYS A 51 -24.32 11.93 -30.01
N SER A 52 -23.70 11.58 -28.90
CA SER A 52 -24.22 11.83 -27.55
C SER A 52 -23.03 12.18 -26.66
N LYS A 53 -23.23 13.11 -25.72
CA LYS A 53 -22.20 13.61 -24.78
C LYS A 53 -21.42 12.44 -24.17
N ALA A 54 -20.20 12.20 -24.65
CA ALA A 54 -19.33 11.14 -24.16
C ALA A 54 -18.94 11.45 -22.72
N ARG A 55 -19.56 10.77 -21.74
CA ARG A 55 -18.91 10.55 -20.45
C ARG A 55 -17.75 9.60 -20.73
N SER A 56 -16.52 10.07 -20.52
CA SER A 56 -15.32 9.23 -20.66
C SER A 56 -15.45 7.99 -19.77
N GLU A 57 -15.17 6.81 -20.32
CA GLU A 57 -15.07 5.53 -19.61
C GLU A 57 -13.82 5.54 -18.69
N GLY A 58 -13.80 6.41 -17.69
CA GLY A 58 -12.72 6.54 -16.70
C GLY A 58 -13.23 6.32 -15.29
N THR A 59 -12.44 5.62 -14.48
CA THR A 59 -12.70 5.44 -13.05
C THR A 59 -12.26 6.70 -12.31
N GLU A 60 -13.21 7.43 -11.75
CA GLU A 60 -12.92 8.59 -10.89
C GLU A 60 -12.42 8.12 -9.52
N ILE A 61 -11.20 8.52 -9.18
CA ILE A 61 -10.54 8.22 -7.90
C ILE A 61 -10.78 9.34 -6.89
N LEU A 62 -10.65 10.60 -7.32
CA LEU A 62 -10.89 11.79 -6.49
C LEU A 62 -11.79 12.78 -7.22
N VAL A 63 -12.70 13.42 -6.48
CA VAL A 63 -13.63 14.43 -6.99
C VAL A 63 -13.64 15.65 -6.05
N ASP A 64 -13.29 16.81 -6.60
CA ASP A 64 -13.25 18.13 -5.94
C ASP A 64 -12.54 18.12 -4.56
N ALA A 65 -11.46 17.34 -4.44
CA ALA A 65 -10.72 17.16 -3.21
C ALA A 65 -9.74 18.31 -2.97
N LYS A 66 -9.46 18.63 -1.71
CA LYS A 66 -8.42 19.59 -1.34
C LYS A 66 -7.17 18.84 -0.87
N LEU A 67 -6.04 18.97 -1.57
CA LEU A 67 -4.77 18.38 -1.18
C LEU A 67 -3.87 19.45 -0.55
N ARG A 68 -3.70 19.37 0.78
CA ARG A 68 -2.81 20.21 1.56
C ARG A 68 -1.70 19.39 2.23
N LEU A 69 -0.45 19.67 1.91
CA LEU A 69 0.73 19.13 2.59
C LEU A 69 1.57 20.30 3.09
N LYS A 70 1.90 20.31 4.39
CA LYS A 70 2.80 21.30 4.98
C LYS A 70 4.23 20.76 5.00
N ALA A 71 5.21 21.67 4.95
CA ALA A 71 6.62 21.31 5.01
C ALA A 71 6.95 20.63 6.36
N GLY A 72 7.72 19.53 6.31
CA GLY A 72 8.19 18.79 7.50
C GLY A 72 7.11 18.05 8.30
N GLN A 73 5.85 18.06 7.85
CA GLN A 73 4.77 17.30 8.50
C GLN A 73 4.74 15.84 8.02
N ARG A 74 4.16 14.97 8.84
CA ARG A 74 4.06 13.53 8.56
C ARG A 74 2.61 13.11 8.46
N TYR A 75 2.25 12.58 7.31
CA TYR A 75 0.90 12.21 6.95
C TYR A 75 0.79 10.69 6.80
N ALA A 76 -0.15 10.06 7.49
CA ALA A 76 -0.54 8.68 7.21
C ALA A 76 -1.73 8.67 6.25
N LEU A 77 -1.58 8.04 5.09
CA LEU A 77 -2.66 7.88 4.11
C LEU A 77 -3.45 6.60 4.39
N VAL A 78 -4.68 6.76 4.85
CA VAL A 78 -5.58 5.69 5.27
C VAL A 78 -6.76 5.57 4.29
N GLY A 79 -7.09 4.33 3.93
CA GLY A 79 -8.22 4.01 3.04
C GLY A 79 -8.24 2.54 2.67
N ARG A 80 -9.40 2.03 2.28
CA ARG A 80 -9.59 0.63 1.88
C ARG A 80 -8.76 0.27 0.66
N ASN A 81 -8.45 -1.01 0.49
CA ASN A 81 -7.78 -1.48 -0.72
C ASN A 81 -8.66 -1.22 -1.95
N GLY A 82 -8.05 -0.69 -3.02
CA GLY A 82 -8.76 -0.27 -4.23
C GLY A 82 -9.39 1.13 -4.18
N SER A 83 -9.24 1.88 -3.08
CA SER A 83 -9.70 3.29 -3.00
C SER A 83 -8.90 4.27 -3.88
N GLY A 84 -7.73 3.85 -4.39
CA GLY A 84 -6.86 4.65 -5.24
C GLY A 84 -5.67 5.31 -4.53
N LYS A 85 -5.28 4.84 -3.34
CA LYS A 85 -4.10 5.30 -2.58
C LYS A 85 -2.85 5.39 -3.46
N SER A 86 -2.40 4.27 -4.03
CA SER A 86 -1.20 4.24 -4.87
C SER A 86 -1.34 5.10 -6.14
N THR A 87 -2.55 5.26 -6.69
CA THR A 87 -2.80 6.16 -7.82
C THR A 87 -2.60 7.63 -7.44
N LEU A 88 -3.07 8.04 -6.24
CA LEU A 88 -2.83 9.39 -5.71
C LEU A 88 -1.34 9.63 -5.48
N LEU A 89 -0.65 8.67 -4.84
CA LEU A 89 0.79 8.77 -4.58
C LEU A 89 1.60 8.87 -5.87
N ARG A 90 1.28 8.03 -6.86
CA ARG A 90 1.90 8.08 -8.20
C ARG A 90 1.66 9.43 -8.88
N ALA A 91 0.44 9.96 -8.81
CA ALA A 91 0.11 11.28 -9.37
C ALA A 91 0.89 12.42 -8.70
N ILE A 92 1.19 12.33 -7.39
CA ILE A 92 2.05 13.27 -6.67
C ILE A 92 3.51 13.10 -7.09
N ALA A 93 4.04 11.88 -7.04
CA ALA A 93 5.44 11.57 -7.33
C ALA A 93 5.85 11.91 -8.78
N GLU A 94 5.01 11.53 -9.75
CA GLU A 94 5.21 11.87 -11.15
C GLU A 94 4.85 13.34 -11.45
N LYS A 95 4.49 14.15 -10.44
CA LYS A 95 4.10 15.57 -10.58
C LYS A 95 3.01 15.76 -11.64
N LEU A 96 2.04 14.85 -11.72
CA LEU A 96 0.92 14.93 -12.66
C LEU A 96 -0.13 15.94 -12.20
N ILE A 97 -0.16 16.26 -10.91
CA ILE A 97 -1.14 17.20 -10.36
C ILE A 97 -0.74 18.64 -10.72
N PRO A 98 -1.61 19.41 -11.41
CA PRO A 98 -1.34 20.82 -11.67
C PRO A 98 -1.27 21.61 -10.36
N GLY A 99 -0.12 22.25 -10.11
CA GLY A 99 0.13 23.04 -8.89
C GLY A 99 1.35 22.56 -8.08
N ILE A 100 1.88 21.37 -8.36
CA ILE A 100 3.15 20.91 -7.80
C ILE A 100 4.31 21.61 -8.54
N PRO A 101 5.25 22.28 -7.83
CA PRO A 101 6.43 22.89 -8.44
C PRO A 101 7.35 21.87 -9.13
N GLU A 102 8.09 22.33 -10.15
CA GLU A 102 9.01 21.45 -10.89
C GLU A 102 10.26 21.14 -10.07
N GLU A 103 10.65 22.04 -9.19
CA GLU A 103 11.83 21.98 -8.34
C GLU A 103 11.67 21.04 -7.13
N THR A 104 10.43 20.74 -6.72
CA THR A 104 10.15 19.87 -5.56
C THR A 104 10.74 18.47 -5.78
N ARG A 105 11.63 18.00 -4.90
CA ARG A 105 12.21 16.65 -4.98
C ARG A 105 11.28 15.65 -4.30
N ILE A 106 10.70 14.73 -5.07
CA ILE A 106 9.76 13.73 -4.55
C ILE A 106 10.35 12.35 -4.80
N SER A 107 10.48 11.54 -3.75
CA SER A 107 10.84 10.12 -3.88
C SER A 107 9.66 9.26 -3.48
N LEU A 108 9.41 8.21 -4.28
CA LEU A 108 8.31 7.28 -4.07
C LEU A 108 8.88 5.87 -4.01
N LEU A 109 8.70 5.22 -2.86
CA LEU A 109 8.82 3.78 -2.75
C LEU A 109 7.45 3.16 -3.03
N GLN A 110 7.29 2.60 -4.22
CA GLN A 110 6.06 1.90 -4.61
C GLN A 110 6.18 0.40 -4.35
N GLN A 111 5.09 -0.23 -3.92
CA GLN A 111 4.99 -1.68 -3.86
C GLN A 111 5.14 -2.28 -5.27
N THR A 112 6.27 -2.92 -5.53
CA THR A 112 6.43 -3.76 -6.72
C THR A 112 5.69 -5.06 -6.46
N SER A 113 4.56 -5.28 -7.13
CA SER A 113 4.01 -6.62 -7.24
C SER A 113 5.06 -7.48 -7.91
N ILE A 114 5.45 -8.58 -7.25
CA ILE A 114 6.44 -9.55 -7.75
C ILE A 114 6.02 -10.13 -9.13
N SER A 115 4.78 -9.89 -9.55
CA SER A 115 4.21 -10.23 -10.86
C SER A 115 4.59 -9.28 -12.02
N ASP A 116 5.00 -8.04 -11.75
CA ASP A 116 5.10 -7.02 -12.80
C ASP A 116 6.45 -7.03 -13.52
N THR A 117 7.36 -7.95 -13.14
CA THR A 117 8.67 -8.07 -13.77
C THR A 117 8.62 -8.62 -15.20
N ASP A 118 7.48 -9.10 -15.70
CA ASP A 118 7.38 -9.74 -17.03
C ASP A 118 6.35 -9.15 -18.01
N SER A 119 5.59 -8.08 -17.69
CA SER A 119 4.64 -7.57 -18.71
C SER A 119 4.24 -6.09 -18.73
N ASP A 120 4.60 -5.22 -17.79
CA ASP A 120 4.10 -3.83 -17.83
C ASP A 120 5.15 -2.78 -17.39
N VAL A 121 6.29 -2.73 -18.08
CA VAL A 121 7.21 -1.60 -18.00
C VAL A 121 6.96 -0.66 -19.18
N ARG A 122 6.35 0.49 -18.92
CA ARG A 122 6.50 1.66 -19.80
C ARG A 122 8.01 1.96 -19.91
N PRO A 123 8.57 2.21 -21.11
CA PRO A 123 9.98 2.53 -21.26
C PRO A 123 10.46 3.76 -20.49
N ASP A 124 9.54 4.63 -20.03
CA ASP A 124 9.88 5.97 -19.53
C ASP A 124 9.83 6.14 -18.00
N ASP A 125 9.22 5.23 -17.24
CA ASP A 125 9.21 5.29 -15.75
C ASP A 125 10.36 4.49 -15.12
N ALA A 126 11.23 3.96 -15.97
CA ALA A 126 12.54 3.45 -15.62
C ALA A 126 13.59 4.49 -16.03
N SER A 127 13.78 5.54 -15.21
CA SER A 127 15.04 6.28 -15.25
C SER A 127 16.22 5.41 -14.77
N THR A 128 15.98 4.15 -14.39
CA THR A 128 16.91 3.06 -14.65
C THR A 128 16.71 2.56 -16.08
N VAL A 129 17.44 3.15 -17.02
CA VAL A 129 17.85 2.40 -18.22
C VAL A 129 18.26 1.01 -17.71
N VAL A 130 17.55 -0.05 -18.10
CA VAL A 130 18.07 -1.42 -17.97
C VAL A 130 19.16 -1.53 -19.02
N ASP A 131 20.24 -0.82 -18.74
CA ASP A 131 21.46 -0.81 -19.49
C ASP A 131 22.06 -2.21 -19.30
N GLY A 132 22.69 -2.74 -20.35
CA GLY A 132 23.35 -4.05 -20.32
C GLY A 132 24.45 -4.17 -19.23
N SER A 133 24.68 -3.10 -18.47
CA SER A 133 25.63 -2.94 -17.38
C SER A 133 25.13 -3.35 -15.99
N VAL A 134 23.86 -3.76 -15.80
CA VAL A 134 23.34 -4.30 -14.52
C VAL A 134 23.87 -5.72 -14.22
N GLN A 135 24.43 -6.41 -15.22
CA GLN A 135 25.03 -7.74 -15.03
C GLN A 135 26.34 -7.66 -14.23
N GLY A 136 26.25 -7.77 -12.91
CA GLY A 136 27.39 -7.98 -12.02
C GLY A 136 27.60 -6.93 -10.92
N ARG A 137 26.82 -5.84 -10.90
CA ARG A 137 26.94 -4.79 -9.87
C ARG A 137 26.53 -5.29 -8.50
N THR A 138 27.30 -4.91 -7.48
CA THR A 138 26.97 -5.21 -6.08
C THR A 138 25.81 -4.36 -5.58
N VAL A 139 25.17 -4.79 -4.49
CA VAL A 139 24.06 -4.03 -3.87
C VAL A 139 24.50 -2.62 -3.47
N LEU A 140 25.69 -2.50 -2.87
CA LEU A 140 26.20 -1.21 -2.40
C LEU A 140 26.44 -0.23 -3.56
N GLU A 141 27.11 -0.69 -4.62
CA GLU A 141 27.36 0.11 -5.82
C GLU A 141 26.04 0.59 -6.44
N HIS A 142 25.08 -0.33 -6.59
CA HIS A 142 23.77 0.00 -7.14
C HIS A 142 23.03 1.07 -6.32
N VAL A 143 23.07 0.98 -4.98
CA VAL A 143 22.42 1.97 -4.10
C VAL A 143 23.06 3.35 -4.24
N ILE A 144 24.40 3.41 -4.25
CA ILE A 144 25.13 4.67 -4.36
C ILE A 144 24.83 5.33 -5.71
N GLU A 145 24.91 4.58 -6.81
CA GLU A 145 24.62 5.07 -8.16
C GLU A 145 23.20 5.63 -8.28
N GLN A 146 22.20 4.89 -7.81
CA GLN A 146 20.79 5.29 -7.89
C GLN A 146 20.45 6.49 -7.01
N ALA A 147 21.07 6.61 -5.86
CA ALA A 147 20.77 7.70 -4.93
C ALA A 147 21.43 9.03 -5.31
N THR A 148 22.52 9.01 -6.07
CA THR A 148 23.33 10.21 -6.35
C THR A 148 23.04 10.84 -7.72
N ALA A 149 22.09 10.30 -8.51
CA ALA A 149 21.90 10.65 -9.93
C ALA A 149 23.21 10.57 -10.74
N ARG A 150 24.19 9.85 -10.21
CA ARG A 150 25.58 9.80 -10.66
C ARG A 150 25.71 9.07 -11.98
N SER A 151 24.82 8.11 -12.27
CA SER A 151 24.80 7.40 -13.55
C SER A 151 24.69 8.36 -14.73
N ASP A 152 23.77 9.33 -14.66
CA ASP A 152 23.54 10.25 -15.78
C ASP A 152 24.74 11.19 -15.98
N VAL A 153 25.24 11.77 -14.89
CA VAL A 153 26.38 12.70 -14.94
C VAL A 153 27.68 11.99 -15.32
N GLU A 154 27.97 10.80 -14.77
CA GLU A 154 29.15 10.01 -15.14
C GLU A 154 29.06 9.47 -16.57
N GLN A 155 27.87 9.11 -17.04
CA GLN A 155 27.65 8.71 -18.42
C GLN A 155 27.85 9.90 -19.36
N GLU A 156 27.36 11.08 -19.02
CA GLU A 156 27.62 12.32 -19.75
C GLU A 156 29.13 12.64 -19.79
N ILE A 157 29.83 12.55 -18.64
CA ILE A 157 31.29 12.71 -18.57
C ILE A 157 32.00 11.69 -19.46
N LYS A 158 31.58 10.43 -19.42
CA LYS A 158 32.17 9.36 -20.22
C LYS A 158 31.96 9.59 -21.72
N VAL A 159 30.75 9.95 -22.14
CA VAL A 159 30.43 10.25 -23.55
C VAL A 159 31.27 11.42 -24.06
N LEU A 160 31.39 12.49 -23.27
CA LEU A 160 32.22 13.65 -23.64
C LEU A 160 33.71 13.30 -23.64
N SER A 161 34.20 12.58 -22.63
CA SER A 161 35.59 12.14 -22.51
C SER A 161 35.99 11.20 -23.64
N ASP A 162 35.17 10.21 -23.98
CA ASP A 162 35.41 9.27 -25.07
C ASP A 162 35.39 10.00 -26.43
N GLY A 163 34.49 10.98 -26.59
CA GLY A 163 34.44 11.84 -27.78
C GLY A 163 35.70 12.70 -27.96
N ILE A 164 36.16 13.35 -26.89
CA ILE A 164 37.35 14.22 -26.88
C ILE A 164 38.64 13.42 -27.08
N ASN A 165 38.73 12.22 -26.47
CA ASN A 165 39.91 11.35 -26.59
C ASN A 165 39.88 10.44 -27.83
N SER A 166 38.82 10.51 -28.63
CA SER A 166 38.72 9.71 -29.85
C SER A 166 39.78 10.14 -30.88
N THR A 167 40.21 9.19 -31.71
CA THR A 167 41.14 9.45 -32.82
C THR A 167 40.52 10.23 -33.97
N ASP A 168 39.20 10.45 -33.94
CA ASP A 168 38.46 11.21 -34.96
C ASP A 168 38.40 12.69 -34.59
N SER A 169 38.78 13.56 -35.53
CA SER A 169 38.74 15.03 -35.36
C SER A 169 37.33 15.58 -35.12
N PHE A 170 36.29 14.77 -35.35
CA PHE A 170 34.88 15.12 -35.14
C PHE A 170 34.24 14.44 -33.92
N GLY A 171 35.00 13.64 -33.15
CA GLY A 171 34.46 12.88 -32.02
C GLY A 171 33.85 13.76 -30.92
N SER A 172 34.53 14.86 -30.56
CA SER A 172 34.04 15.85 -29.58
C SER A 172 32.71 16.46 -29.99
N VAL A 173 32.61 16.87 -31.25
CA VAL A 173 31.43 17.49 -31.86
C VAL A 173 30.24 16.53 -31.87
N ARG A 174 30.46 15.25 -32.20
CA ARG A 174 29.38 14.25 -32.15
C ARG A 174 28.92 13.96 -30.73
N ALA A 175 29.85 13.87 -29.78
CA ALA A 175 29.52 13.61 -28.38
C ALA A 175 28.64 14.72 -27.78
N ILE A 176 29.01 15.99 -27.97
CA ILE A 176 28.21 17.11 -27.46
C ILE A 176 26.84 17.23 -28.15
N ARG A 177 26.77 17.05 -29.48
CA ARG A 177 25.49 17.09 -30.21
C ARG A 177 24.54 15.99 -29.76
N ALA A 178 25.04 14.78 -29.56
CA ALA A 178 24.24 13.66 -29.06
C ALA A 178 23.70 13.95 -27.65
N LEU A 179 24.55 14.47 -26.76
CA LEU A 179 24.19 14.81 -25.38
C LEU A 179 23.17 15.96 -25.31
N LEU A 180 23.39 17.04 -26.07
CA LEU A 180 22.43 18.15 -26.19
C LEU A 180 21.09 17.69 -26.76
N HIS A 181 21.12 16.78 -27.73
CA HIS A 181 19.90 16.19 -28.28
C HIS A 181 19.14 15.37 -27.23
N GLU A 182 19.83 14.53 -26.46
CA GLU A 182 19.23 13.76 -25.36
C GLU A 182 18.60 14.69 -24.31
N ARG A 183 19.31 15.74 -23.88
CA ARG A 183 18.78 16.75 -22.95
C ARG A 183 17.55 17.46 -23.51
N ASN A 184 17.55 17.80 -24.81
CA ASN A 184 16.40 18.38 -25.49
C ASN A 184 15.22 17.42 -25.55
N GLN A 185 15.43 16.11 -25.74
CA GLN A 185 14.35 15.11 -25.68
C GLN A 185 13.75 15.03 -24.28
N LYS A 186 14.57 15.01 -23.22
CA LYS A 186 14.09 15.04 -21.82
C LYS A 186 13.26 16.31 -21.54
N HIS A 187 13.68 17.46 -22.04
CA HIS A 187 12.94 18.72 -21.87
C HIS A 187 11.65 18.76 -22.72
N LEU A 188 11.62 18.12 -23.90
CA LEU A 188 10.41 18.01 -24.70
C LEU A 188 9.28 17.32 -23.94
N PHE A 189 9.61 16.25 -23.21
CA PHE A 189 8.66 15.54 -22.36
C PHE A 189 8.03 16.46 -21.30
N GLN A 190 8.84 17.32 -20.66
CA GLN A 190 8.35 18.29 -19.69
C GLN A 190 7.40 19.32 -20.32
N VAL A 191 7.76 19.84 -21.51
CA VAL A 191 6.93 20.80 -22.24
C VAL A 191 5.62 20.16 -22.72
N ASP A 192 5.65 18.90 -23.16
CA ASP A 192 4.46 18.13 -23.56
C ASP A 192 3.53 17.92 -22.36
N LYS A 193 4.09 17.48 -21.23
CA LYS A 193 3.36 17.34 -19.96
C LYS A 193 2.68 18.66 -19.58
N ASN A 194 3.39 19.78 -19.67
CA ASN A 194 2.84 21.10 -19.38
C ASN A 194 1.66 21.46 -20.33
N ALA A 195 1.79 21.14 -21.61
CA ALA A 195 0.74 21.35 -22.61
C ALA A 195 -0.51 20.46 -22.39
N ARG A 196 -0.35 19.26 -21.83
CA ARG A 196 -1.45 18.36 -21.45
C ARG A 196 -2.17 18.83 -20.19
N LEU A 197 -1.43 19.32 -19.20
CA LEU A 197 -1.96 19.71 -17.89
C LEU A 197 -2.71 21.04 -17.89
N ARG A 198 -2.41 21.95 -18.84
CA ARG A 198 -3.01 23.30 -18.88
C ARG A 198 -4.16 23.43 -19.90
N SER A 199 -5.20 24.16 -19.52
CA SER A 199 -6.38 24.46 -20.36
C SER A 199 -6.56 25.98 -20.57
N GLY A 200 -7.48 26.36 -21.46
CA GLY A 200 -7.75 27.77 -21.81
C GLY A 200 -6.56 28.47 -22.50
N ASP A 201 -6.41 29.78 -22.28
CA ASP A 201 -5.39 30.62 -22.93
C ASP A 201 -3.96 30.20 -22.57
N ARG A 202 -3.74 29.75 -21.33
CA ARG A 202 -2.44 29.20 -20.90
C ARG A 202 -2.15 27.86 -21.55
N GLY A 203 -3.17 27.02 -21.75
CA GLY A 203 -3.04 25.78 -22.52
C GLY A 203 -2.70 26.05 -24.00
N LEU A 204 -3.26 27.11 -24.59
CA LEU A 204 -2.91 27.55 -25.93
C LEU A 204 -1.43 28.01 -25.97
N ALA A 205 -1.01 28.82 -25.02
CA ALA A 205 0.39 29.25 -24.90
C ALA A 205 1.36 28.05 -24.69
N ALA A 206 1.00 27.09 -23.84
CA ALA A 206 1.78 25.88 -23.59
C ALA A 206 1.88 24.99 -24.85
N ARG A 207 0.79 24.81 -25.62
CA ARG A 207 0.82 24.10 -26.91
C ARG A 207 1.64 24.83 -27.97
N LYS A 208 1.63 26.17 -27.94
CA LYS A 208 2.50 26.97 -28.81
C LYS A 208 3.98 26.80 -28.44
N ALA A 209 4.29 26.75 -27.14
CA ALA A 209 5.62 26.47 -26.63
C ALA A 209 6.07 25.04 -26.98
N LEU A 210 5.19 24.04 -26.84
CA LEU A 210 5.43 22.66 -27.27
C LEU A 210 5.80 22.60 -28.75
N LYS A 211 4.96 23.18 -29.62
CA LYS A 211 5.24 23.20 -31.06
C LYS A 211 6.56 23.90 -31.41
N ALA A 212 6.91 24.96 -30.69
CA ALA A 212 8.19 25.64 -30.86
C ALA A 212 9.38 24.77 -30.39
N PHE A 213 9.21 24.02 -29.30
CA PHE A 213 10.23 23.14 -28.75
C PHE A 213 10.40 21.85 -29.57
N GLU A 214 9.31 21.27 -30.08
CA GLU A 214 9.34 20.17 -31.07
C GLU A 214 10.19 20.55 -32.28
N LYS A 215 10.09 21.81 -32.74
CA LYS A 215 10.93 22.32 -33.82
C LYS A 215 12.42 22.35 -33.42
N LYS A 216 12.75 22.80 -32.20
CA LYS A 216 14.14 22.79 -31.69
C LYS A 216 14.70 21.38 -31.59
N VAL A 217 13.90 20.41 -31.14
CA VAL A 217 14.32 19.00 -31.06
C VAL A 217 14.59 18.46 -32.46
N ALA A 218 13.72 18.74 -33.43
CA ALA A 218 13.94 18.37 -34.83
C ALA A 218 15.19 19.02 -35.43
N GLU A 219 15.46 20.29 -35.12
CA GLU A 219 16.69 20.99 -35.50
C GLU A 219 17.93 20.31 -34.88
N SER A 220 17.89 19.94 -33.59
CA SER A 220 18.99 19.22 -32.93
C SER A 220 19.22 17.81 -33.51
N GLN A 221 18.16 17.09 -33.87
CA GLN A 221 18.25 15.79 -34.55
C GLN A 221 18.98 15.94 -35.89
N SER A 222 18.66 16.97 -36.66
CA SER A 222 19.32 17.23 -37.95
C SER A 222 20.81 17.54 -37.81
N LEU A 223 21.23 18.15 -36.69
CA LEU A 223 22.64 18.40 -36.39
C LEU A 223 23.39 17.11 -36.02
N VAL A 224 22.74 16.17 -35.34
CA VAL A 224 23.30 14.86 -35.01
C VAL A 224 23.50 14.01 -36.27
N GLU A 225 22.55 14.06 -37.20
CA GLU A 225 22.57 13.31 -38.47
C GLU A 225 23.42 13.98 -39.58
N GLN A 226 24.00 15.16 -39.30
CA GLN A 226 24.75 15.92 -40.29
C GLN A 226 26.04 15.18 -40.70
N PRO A 227 26.28 14.98 -42.02
CA PRO A 227 27.51 14.35 -42.49
C PRO A 227 28.74 15.24 -42.27
N GLN A 228 29.90 14.61 -42.07
CA GLN A 228 31.16 15.26 -41.69
C GLN A 228 31.59 16.36 -42.66
N ASP A 229 31.30 16.19 -43.95
CA ASP A 229 31.69 17.12 -45.03
C ASP A 229 30.97 18.48 -44.98
N GLN A 230 29.91 18.59 -44.17
CA GLN A 230 29.09 19.79 -44.06
C GLN A 230 29.35 20.57 -42.75
N ILE A 231 30.28 20.10 -41.92
CA ILE A 231 30.62 20.75 -40.64
C ILE A 231 31.70 21.82 -40.90
N SER A 232 31.38 23.08 -40.62
CA SER A 232 32.33 24.19 -40.81
C SER A 232 33.48 24.15 -39.79
N ALA A 233 34.67 24.62 -40.19
CA ALA A 233 35.83 24.67 -39.29
C ALA A 233 35.63 25.59 -38.07
N GLU A 234 34.76 26.59 -38.17
CA GLU A 234 34.38 27.46 -37.06
C GLU A 234 33.50 26.73 -36.04
N SER A 235 32.51 25.96 -36.52
CA SER A 235 31.62 25.14 -35.68
C SER A 235 32.38 24.06 -34.91
N ILE A 236 33.39 23.44 -35.54
CA ILE A 236 34.24 22.44 -34.85
C ILE A 236 34.95 23.08 -33.66
N LYS A 237 35.50 24.28 -33.83
CA LYS A 237 36.21 24.97 -32.73
C LYS A 237 35.26 25.36 -31.61
N SER A 238 34.10 25.95 -31.93
CA SER A 238 33.14 26.41 -30.91
C SER A 238 32.54 25.24 -30.12
N GLU A 239 32.07 24.19 -30.81
CA GLU A 239 31.40 23.06 -30.17
C GLU A 239 32.39 22.18 -29.39
N THR A 240 33.66 22.12 -29.83
CA THR A 240 34.72 21.44 -29.07
C THR A 240 35.07 22.20 -27.80
N GLN A 241 35.10 23.54 -27.83
CA GLN A 241 35.29 24.35 -26.63
C GLN A 241 34.10 24.16 -25.66
N GLU A 242 32.87 24.18 -26.18
CA GLU A 242 31.67 23.94 -25.38
C GLU A 242 31.68 22.54 -24.73
N ALA A 243 32.18 21.52 -25.44
CA ALA A 243 32.34 20.17 -24.90
C ALA A 243 33.36 20.11 -23.75
N LEU A 244 34.47 20.85 -23.87
CA LEU A 244 35.49 20.94 -22.81
C LEU A 244 34.96 21.68 -21.59
N ASP A 245 34.27 22.79 -21.78
CA ASP A 245 33.68 23.59 -20.70
C ASP A 245 32.61 22.75 -19.96
N MET A 246 31.71 22.09 -20.70
CA MET A 246 30.69 21.22 -20.11
C MET A 246 31.30 20.02 -19.37
N LEU A 247 32.37 19.41 -19.90
CA LEU A 247 33.06 18.32 -19.22
C LEU A 247 33.71 18.80 -17.90
N ALA A 248 34.30 19.99 -17.88
CA ALA A 248 34.88 20.57 -16.67
C ALA A 248 33.81 20.84 -15.61
N ASP A 249 32.67 21.41 -16.01
CA ASP A 249 31.54 21.66 -15.11
C ASP A 249 30.98 20.35 -14.53
N LEU A 250 30.78 19.32 -15.37
CA LEU A 250 30.28 18.02 -14.92
C LEU A 250 31.27 17.31 -13.99
N GLN A 251 32.57 17.38 -14.26
CA GLN A 251 33.60 16.81 -13.37
C GLN A 251 33.64 17.48 -12.00
N LEU A 252 33.38 18.79 -11.94
CA LEU A 252 33.31 19.54 -10.68
C LEU A 252 32.10 19.13 -9.83
N LEU A 253 31.02 18.63 -10.44
CA LEU A 253 29.85 18.11 -9.71
C LEU A 253 30.14 16.75 -9.05
N VAL A 254 31.07 15.95 -9.58
CA VAL A 254 31.45 14.62 -9.04
C VAL A 254 32.62 14.76 -8.06
N GLU A 255 32.38 15.43 -6.93
CA GLU A 255 33.39 15.57 -5.85
C GLU A 255 33.61 14.23 -5.11
N PRO A 256 34.84 13.69 -5.03
CA PRO A 256 35.11 12.40 -4.37
C PRO A 256 34.76 12.36 -2.88
N SER A 257 34.76 13.52 -2.19
CA SER A 257 34.45 13.64 -0.77
C SER A 257 32.98 13.29 -0.46
N LYS A 258 32.05 13.83 -1.25
CA LYS A 258 30.60 13.54 -1.13
C LYS A 258 30.27 12.08 -1.40
N VAL A 259 31.04 11.45 -2.30
CA VAL A 259 30.89 10.02 -2.61
C VAL A 259 31.23 9.15 -1.39
N ALA A 260 32.35 9.43 -0.71
CA ALA A 260 32.75 8.68 0.48
C ALA A 260 31.74 8.84 1.63
N GLU A 261 31.21 10.05 1.81
CA GLU A 261 30.15 10.30 2.80
C GLU A 261 28.87 9.53 2.46
N THR A 262 28.45 9.58 1.20
CA THR A 262 27.26 8.86 0.71
C THR A 262 27.42 7.35 0.86
N GLU A 263 28.59 6.80 0.56
CA GLU A 263 28.89 5.37 0.77
C GLU A 263 28.78 4.99 2.25
N SER A 264 29.33 5.81 3.16
CA SER A 264 29.23 5.56 4.61
C SER A 264 27.77 5.59 5.08
N LYS A 265 26.97 6.54 4.58
CA LYS A 265 25.54 6.66 4.87
C LYS A 265 24.76 5.47 4.31
N ALA A 266 25.06 5.05 3.08
CA ALA A 266 24.47 3.88 2.43
C ALA A 266 24.73 2.59 3.21
N LYS A 267 25.98 2.34 3.64
CA LYS A 267 26.34 1.19 4.48
C LYS A 267 25.56 1.17 5.79
N ARG A 268 25.43 2.33 6.45
CA ARG A 268 24.68 2.47 7.70
C ARG A 268 23.20 2.14 7.52
N ILE A 269 22.56 2.67 6.48
CA ILE A 269 21.14 2.41 6.16
C ILE A 269 20.94 0.92 5.80
N LEU A 270 21.77 0.36 4.91
CA LEU A 270 21.70 -1.06 4.54
C LEU A 270 21.87 -1.98 5.74
N LYS A 271 22.84 -1.71 6.62
CA LYS A 271 23.03 -2.47 7.87
C LYS A 271 21.81 -2.41 8.77
N GLY A 272 21.18 -1.24 8.87
CA GLY A 272 19.93 -1.02 9.58
C GLY A 272 18.73 -1.79 9.03
N LEU A 273 18.65 -1.89 7.71
CA LEU A 273 17.66 -2.70 6.99
C LEU A 273 17.97 -4.21 7.00
N GLY A 274 19.05 -4.62 7.66
CA GLY A 274 19.40 -6.03 7.91
C GLY A 274 20.43 -6.63 6.94
N PHE A 275 21.05 -5.84 6.06
CA PHE A 275 22.12 -6.34 5.19
C PHE A 275 23.40 -6.58 5.99
N SER A 276 24.02 -7.75 5.82
CA SER A 276 25.39 -7.98 6.25
C SER A 276 26.38 -7.50 5.19
N GLU A 277 27.63 -7.21 5.57
CA GLU A 277 28.66 -6.77 4.62
C GLU A 277 28.84 -7.75 3.45
N ALA A 278 28.82 -9.06 3.73
CA ALA A 278 28.87 -10.10 2.71
C ALA A 278 27.63 -10.14 1.79
N TYR A 279 26.50 -9.61 2.25
CA TYR A 279 25.28 -9.51 1.44
C TYR A 279 25.25 -8.23 0.62
N MET A 280 25.87 -7.15 1.10
CA MET A 280 26.05 -5.90 0.35
C MET A 280 26.94 -6.09 -0.89
N SER A 281 27.90 -7.02 -0.84
CA SER A 281 28.78 -7.36 -1.96
C SER A 281 28.18 -8.35 -2.96
N LYS A 282 26.95 -8.82 -2.76
CA LYS A 282 26.29 -9.74 -3.71
C LYS A 282 25.72 -8.98 -4.91
N PRO A 283 25.61 -9.63 -6.07
CA PRO A 283 24.96 -9.03 -7.22
C PRO A 283 23.46 -8.84 -6.98
N VAL A 284 22.92 -7.68 -7.38
CA VAL A 284 21.50 -7.32 -7.19
C VAL A 284 20.55 -8.34 -7.81
N THR A 285 20.94 -8.95 -8.93
CA THR A 285 20.16 -9.98 -9.63
C THR A 285 19.92 -11.23 -8.80
N SER A 286 20.80 -11.55 -7.85
CA SER A 286 20.68 -12.71 -6.95
C SER A 286 19.76 -12.47 -5.75
N LEU A 287 19.32 -11.23 -5.53
CA LEU A 287 18.44 -10.87 -4.43
C LEU A 287 17.01 -11.36 -4.68
N SER A 288 16.36 -11.86 -3.63
CA SER A 288 14.91 -12.11 -3.66
C SER A 288 14.12 -10.80 -3.68
N GLY A 289 12.83 -10.84 -4.05
CA GLY A 289 11.97 -9.66 -4.15
C GLY A 289 11.98 -8.79 -2.89
N GLY A 290 11.88 -9.38 -1.70
CA GLY A 290 11.93 -8.64 -0.43
C GLY A 290 13.26 -7.93 -0.20
N TRP A 291 14.39 -8.56 -0.56
CA TRP A 291 15.70 -7.89 -0.46
C TRP A 291 15.88 -6.79 -1.51
N ARG A 292 15.35 -6.96 -2.72
CA ARG A 292 15.32 -5.90 -3.74
C ARG A 292 14.51 -4.69 -3.26
N MET A 293 13.37 -4.93 -2.61
CA MET A 293 12.54 -3.87 -2.03
C MET A 293 13.26 -3.13 -0.90
N ARG A 294 14.02 -3.84 -0.05
CA ARG A 294 14.87 -3.19 0.96
C ARG A 294 15.99 -2.36 0.33
N THR A 295 16.55 -2.80 -0.80
CA THR A 295 17.52 -2.00 -1.58
C THR A 295 16.86 -0.72 -2.13
N ALA A 296 15.65 -0.81 -2.70
CA ALA A 296 14.90 0.35 -3.19
C ALA A 296 14.52 1.33 -2.06
N LEU A 297 14.14 0.81 -0.89
CA LEU A 297 13.93 1.61 0.31
C LEU A 297 15.23 2.34 0.72
N CYS A 298 16.38 1.67 0.67
CA CYS A 298 17.67 2.32 0.95
C CYS A 298 17.95 3.48 -0.01
N VAL A 299 17.73 3.27 -1.32
CA VAL A 299 17.87 4.34 -2.33
C VAL A 299 16.96 5.53 -2.00
N SER A 300 15.70 5.25 -1.70
CA SER A 300 14.70 6.30 -1.39
C SER A 300 15.06 7.10 -0.13
N LEU A 301 15.64 6.46 0.89
CA LEU A 301 16.10 7.11 2.13
C LEU A 301 17.43 7.85 1.97
N LEU A 302 18.25 7.46 0.99
CA LEU A 302 19.56 8.06 0.75
C LEU A 302 19.44 9.35 -0.08
N GLN A 303 18.47 9.41 -1.00
CA GLN A 303 18.15 10.59 -1.81
C GLN A 303 17.72 11.78 -0.94
N GLU A 304 18.20 12.96 -1.29
CA GLU A 304 17.69 14.21 -0.71
C GLU A 304 16.32 14.55 -1.30
N THR A 305 15.30 14.59 -0.45
CA THR A 305 13.90 14.73 -0.87
C THR A 305 13.19 15.78 -0.04
N ASP A 306 12.25 16.49 -0.66
CA ASP A 306 11.35 17.42 0.02
C ASP A 306 10.07 16.70 0.46
N ILE A 307 9.61 15.74 -0.36
CA ILE A 307 8.49 14.86 -0.05
C ILE A 307 8.95 13.40 -0.20
N LEU A 308 8.93 12.67 0.89
CA LEU A 308 9.22 11.23 0.93
C LEU A 308 7.91 10.46 1.01
N ILE A 309 7.65 9.61 0.02
CA ILE A 309 6.45 8.78 -0.03
C ILE A 309 6.83 7.31 0.13
N LEU A 310 6.27 6.65 1.14
CA LEU A 310 6.47 5.23 1.41
C LEU A 310 5.14 4.49 1.32
N ASP A 311 4.95 3.67 0.28
CA ASP A 311 3.77 2.83 0.09
C ASP A 311 4.02 1.43 0.65
N GLU A 312 3.45 1.12 1.82
CA GLU A 312 3.53 -0.17 2.52
C GLU A 312 4.96 -0.71 2.74
N PRO A 313 5.88 0.09 3.34
CA PRO A 313 7.28 -0.32 3.53
C PRO A 313 7.45 -1.49 4.51
N THR A 314 6.48 -1.71 5.40
CA THR A 314 6.53 -2.74 6.46
C THR A 314 6.39 -4.16 5.91
N ASN A 315 5.73 -4.35 4.77
CA ASN A 315 5.43 -5.68 4.20
C ASN A 315 6.67 -6.53 3.87
N PHE A 316 7.84 -5.91 3.72
CA PHE A 316 9.09 -6.58 3.34
C PHE A 316 10.15 -6.51 4.45
N LEU A 317 9.78 -5.92 5.59
CA LEU A 317 10.65 -5.74 6.75
C LEU A 317 10.27 -6.72 7.85
N ASP A 318 11.28 -7.27 8.50
CA ASP A 318 11.11 -7.98 9.77
C ASP A 318 11.02 -6.96 10.91
N LEU A 319 10.61 -7.40 12.10
CA LEU A 319 10.43 -6.50 13.23
C LEU A 319 11.65 -5.61 13.53
N LEU A 320 12.88 -6.14 13.34
CA LEU A 320 14.10 -5.35 13.50
C LEU A 320 14.16 -4.21 12.48
N GLY A 321 13.90 -4.51 11.20
CA GLY A 321 13.85 -3.51 10.14
C GLY A 321 12.75 -2.49 10.34
N ILE A 322 11.55 -2.91 10.79
CA ILE A 322 10.43 -2.01 11.08
C ILE A 322 10.80 -1.02 12.20
N ILE A 323 11.27 -1.51 13.34
CA ILE A 323 11.66 -0.64 14.48
C ILE A 323 12.84 0.26 14.11
N TRP A 324 13.81 -0.27 13.34
CA TRP A 324 14.92 0.54 12.85
C TRP A 324 14.44 1.67 11.94
N LEU A 325 13.58 1.35 10.96
CA LEU A 325 13.03 2.34 10.04
C LEU A 325 12.21 3.40 10.78
N GLN A 326 11.38 2.97 11.74
CA GLN A 326 10.56 3.88 12.56
C GLN A 326 11.44 4.89 13.29
N ARG A 327 12.53 4.43 13.92
CA ARG A 327 13.48 5.32 14.62
C ARG A 327 14.32 6.17 13.68
N TYR A 328 14.71 5.61 12.54
CA TYR A 328 15.44 6.35 11.51
C TYR A 328 14.59 7.51 10.98
N LEU A 329 13.36 7.23 10.54
CA LEU A 329 12.44 8.27 10.10
C LEU A 329 12.13 9.25 11.23
N GLY A 330 11.97 8.76 12.46
CA GLY A 330 11.87 9.58 13.68
C GLY A 330 13.00 10.60 13.78
N SER A 331 14.25 10.15 13.64
CA SER A 331 15.44 11.02 13.69
C SER A 331 15.53 12.06 12.57
N LEU A 332 14.82 11.86 11.44
CA LEU A 332 14.75 12.87 10.38
C LEU A 332 13.89 14.09 10.77
N GLN A 333 13.11 14.02 11.85
CA GLN A 333 12.32 15.16 12.33
C GLN A 333 13.18 16.31 12.85
N ASP A 334 14.29 15.95 13.48
CA ASP A 334 15.15 16.88 14.21
C ASP A 334 16.18 17.54 13.29
N VAL A 335 16.18 17.18 12.01
CA VAL A 335 17.08 17.71 11.00
C VAL A 335 16.52 19.03 10.47
N ASP A 336 17.39 20.04 10.34
CA ASP A 336 17.07 21.27 9.64
C ASP A 336 16.59 20.91 8.23
N GLU A 337 15.42 21.41 7.83
CA GLU A 337 14.76 21.03 6.58
C GLU A 337 14.26 19.57 6.51
N ALA A 338 13.62 19.06 7.57
CA ALA A 338 12.95 17.75 7.54
C ALA A 338 12.02 17.55 6.32
N PRO A 339 12.07 16.39 5.64
CA PRO A 339 11.17 16.08 4.52
C PRO A 339 9.73 15.90 5.01
N THR A 340 8.77 16.30 4.17
CA THR A 340 7.37 15.94 4.38
C THR A 340 7.20 14.44 4.09
N LEU A 341 6.71 13.67 5.06
CA LEU A 341 6.53 12.23 4.93
C LEU A 341 5.07 11.92 4.58
N ILE A 342 4.83 11.12 3.54
CA ILE A 342 3.54 10.47 3.30
C ILE A 342 3.74 8.96 3.43
N LEU A 343 3.06 8.37 4.40
CA LEU A 343 3.18 6.95 4.72
C LEU A 343 1.86 6.23 4.47
N VAL A 344 1.89 5.14 3.71
CA VAL A 344 0.83 4.13 3.71
C VAL A 344 1.34 2.93 4.49
N SER A 345 0.61 2.50 5.50
CA SER A 345 0.88 1.26 6.18
C SER A 345 -0.40 0.73 6.80
N HIS A 346 -0.48 -0.59 6.95
CA HIS A 346 -1.47 -1.25 7.80
C HIS A 346 -0.98 -1.48 9.24
N ASP A 347 0.29 -1.21 9.55
CA ASP A 347 0.85 -1.35 10.90
C ASP A 347 0.54 -0.11 11.75
N ARG A 348 -0.34 -0.27 12.76
CA ARG A 348 -0.76 0.81 13.66
C ARG A 348 0.41 1.43 14.42
N ASP A 349 1.32 0.60 14.93
CA ASP A 349 2.48 1.09 15.70
C ASP A 349 3.40 1.90 14.78
N PHE A 350 3.49 1.55 13.50
CA PHE A 350 4.26 2.30 12.51
C PHE A 350 3.57 3.61 12.10
N ILE A 351 2.24 3.62 11.97
CA ILE A 351 1.44 4.82 11.68
C ILE A 351 1.58 5.90 12.77
N THR A 352 1.82 5.52 14.03
CA THR A 352 2.06 6.49 15.14
C THR A 352 3.21 7.47 14.89
N LEU A 353 4.09 7.18 13.92
CA LEU A 353 5.11 8.11 13.45
C LEU A 353 4.51 9.40 12.84
N CYS A 354 3.27 9.34 12.35
CA CYS A 354 2.59 10.44 11.66
C CYS A 354 1.77 11.30 12.62
N SER A 355 1.79 12.61 12.41
CA SER A 355 1.02 13.59 13.20
C SER A 355 -0.38 13.82 12.64
N ASP A 356 -0.56 13.63 11.34
CA ASP A 356 -1.80 13.88 10.62
C ASP A 356 -2.23 12.65 9.81
N LEU A 357 -3.54 12.44 9.69
CA LEU A 357 -4.14 11.41 8.84
C LEU A 357 -4.74 12.05 7.58
N LEU A 358 -4.41 11.48 6.43
CA LEU A 358 -5.03 11.71 5.13
C LEU A 358 -5.98 10.54 4.88
N ILE A 359 -7.29 10.78 4.91
CA ILE A 359 -8.28 9.71 4.80
C ILE A 359 -8.97 9.82 3.43
N LEU A 360 -8.75 8.78 2.62
CA LEU A 360 -9.32 8.62 1.29
C LEU A 360 -10.60 7.79 1.37
N LYS A 361 -11.76 8.44 1.29
CA LYS A 361 -13.07 7.79 1.38
C LYS A 361 -14.06 8.45 0.43
N GLU A 362 -14.90 7.64 -0.23
CA GLU A 362 -15.97 8.11 -1.13
C GLU A 362 -15.51 9.11 -2.21
N LYS A 363 -14.31 8.90 -2.77
CA LYS A 363 -13.64 9.81 -3.73
C LYS A 363 -13.31 11.20 -3.18
N GLY A 364 -13.40 11.40 -1.86
CA GLY A 364 -12.98 12.60 -1.15
C GLY A 364 -11.68 12.37 -0.37
N LEU A 365 -10.99 13.48 -0.06
CA LEU A 365 -9.82 13.50 0.81
C LEU A 365 -10.16 14.29 2.08
N THR A 366 -10.07 13.65 3.23
CA THR A 366 -10.35 14.26 4.53
C THR A 366 -9.09 14.29 5.40
N TYR A 367 -8.98 15.32 6.25
CA TYR A 367 -7.83 15.57 7.09
C TYR A 367 -8.23 15.44 8.55
N PHE A 368 -7.44 14.70 9.30
CA PHE A 368 -7.59 14.60 10.75
C PHE A 368 -6.23 14.80 11.41
N HIS A 369 -6.19 15.65 12.43
CA HIS A 369 -4.98 15.87 13.23
C HIS A 369 -5.07 15.00 14.48
N GLY A 370 -4.09 14.11 14.67
CA GLY A 370 -4.06 13.13 15.75
C GLY A 370 -4.02 11.68 15.27
N ASP A 371 -4.06 10.76 16.22
CA ASP A 371 -3.81 9.34 15.97
C ASP A 371 -5.02 8.61 15.36
N LEU A 372 -4.73 7.47 14.70
CA LEU A 372 -5.75 6.60 14.10
C LEU A 372 -6.80 6.10 15.11
N PRO A 373 -6.45 5.63 16.32
CA PRO A 373 -7.45 5.18 17.30
C PRO A 373 -8.41 6.30 17.73
N THR A 374 -7.87 7.51 17.94
CA THR A 374 -8.66 8.70 18.30
C THR A 374 -9.63 9.07 17.17
N TYR A 375 -9.18 8.98 15.92
CA TYR A 375 -10.05 9.17 14.77
C TYR A 375 -11.18 8.14 14.75
N GLU A 376 -10.89 6.85 14.89
CA GLU A 376 -11.88 5.77 14.89
C GLU A 376 -12.92 5.92 16.00
N ALA A 377 -12.48 6.22 17.22
CA ALA A 377 -13.36 6.50 18.35
C ALA A 377 -14.29 7.70 18.06
N SER A 378 -13.74 8.80 17.54
CA SER A 378 -14.55 9.98 17.19
C SER A 378 -15.59 9.68 16.10
N GLN A 379 -15.27 8.79 15.15
CA GLN A 379 -16.20 8.36 14.10
C GLN A 379 -17.28 7.44 14.65
N SER A 380 -16.94 6.49 15.51
CA SER A 380 -17.90 5.57 16.11
C SER A 380 -18.90 6.32 17.01
N GLU A 381 -18.42 7.26 17.82
CA GLU A 381 -19.25 8.15 18.64
C GLU A 381 -20.16 9.04 17.78
N ARG A 382 -19.60 9.70 16.76
CA ARG A 382 -20.36 10.54 15.83
C ARG A 382 -21.44 9.73 15.12
N LYS A 383 -21.12 8.51 14.71
CA LYS A 383 -22.06 7.58 14.09
C LYS A 383 -23.17 7.20 15.07
N LEU A 384 -22.83 6.75 16.28
CA LEU A 384 -23.81 6.41 17.32
C LEU A 384 -24.75 7.58 17.62
N TRP A 385 -24.19 8.80 17.69
CA TRP A 385 -24.96 10.02 17.87
C TRP A 385 -25.91 10.31 16.69
N LEU A 386 -25.42 10.20 15.44
CA LEU A 386 -26.24 10.39 14.24
C LEU A 386 -27.35 9.33 14.11
N THR A 387 -27.05 8.06 14.42
CA THR A 387 -28.03 6.97 14.45
C THR A 387 -29.11 7.23 15.49
N LYS A 388 -28.74 7.59 16.73
CA LYS A 388 -29.70 7.95 17.78
C LYS A 388 -30.57 9.15 17.36
N MET A 389 -29.99 10.15 16.70
CA MET A 389 -30.74 11.29 16.16
C MET A 389 -31.71 10.88 15.05
N LYS A 390 -31.28 10.01 14.12
CA LYS A 390 -32.12 9.49 13.03
C LYS A 390 -33.27 8.65 13.58
N ASP A 391 -33.01 7.74 14.51
CA ASP A 391 -34.03 6.92 15.15
C ASP A 391 -35.06 7.77 15.91
N ALA A 392 -34.61 8.80 16.63
CA ALA A 392 -35.50 9.75 17.29
C ALA A 392 -36.35 10.53 16.28
N GLN A 393 -35.76 10.93 15.16
CA GLN A 393 -36.48 11.59 14.07
C GLN A 393 -37.50 10.64 13.42
N ASP A 394 -37.14 9.40 13.13
CA ASP A 394 -38.01 8.41 12.50
C ASP A 394 -39.20 8.05 13.41
N LYS A 395 -38.97 7.92 14.73
CA LYS A 395 -40.04 7.77 15.73
C LYS A 395 -41.01 8.96 15.71
N GLN A 396 -40.51 10.20 15.64
CA GLN A 396 -41.35 11.40 15.53
C GLN A 396 -42.12 11.44 14.19
N LYS A 397 -41.48 11.02 13.10
CA LYS A 397 -42.08 10.94 11.76
C LYS A 397 -43.26 9.96 11.77
N ALA A 398 -43.04 8.76 12.31
CA ALA A 398 -44.05 7.72 12.45
C ALA A 398 -45.23 8.19 13.31
N HIS A 399 -44.98 8.85 14.45
CA HIS A 399 -46.03 9.40 15.31
C HIS A 399 -46.88 10.47 14.59
N ILE A 400 -46.25 11.38 13.85
CA ILE A 400 -46.98 12.41 13.07
C ILE A 400 -47.78 11.77 11.94
N GLN A 401 -47.22 10.77 11.23
CA GLN A 401 -47.93 10.03 10.18
C GLN A 401 -49.14 9.26 10.73
N GLN A 402 -48.99 8.60 11.89
CA GLN A 402 -50.10 7.94 12.58
C GLN A 402 -51.16 8.94 13.03
N SER A 403 -50.74 10.12 13.50
CA SER A 403 -51.67 11.19 13.84
C SER A 403 -52.42 11.76 12.62
N ILE A 404 -51.75 11.92 11.48
CA ILE A 404 -52.37 12.33 10.20
C ILE A 404 -53.39 11.29 9.75
N SER A 405 -53.05 9.99 9.79
CA SER A 405 -53.94 8.91 9.36
C SER A 405 -55.15 8.78 10.28
N ASN A 406 -54.96 8.88 11.60
CA ASN A 406 -56.05 8.90 12.58
C ASN A 406 -56.97 10.12 12.39
N ASN A 407 -56.40 11.30 12.18
CA ASN A 407 -57.18 12.52 11.93
C ASN A 407 -57.94 12.48 10.60
N LEU A 408 -57.37 11.88 9.55
CA LEU A 408 -58.05 11.67 8.27
C LEU A 408 -59.20 10.67 8.39
N LYS A 409 -58.98 9.54 9.11
CA LYS A 409 -60.03 8.54 9.37
C LYS A 409 -61.17 9.14 10.20
N ALA A 410 -60.85 9.81 11.30
CA ALA A 410 -61.83 10.46 12.17
C ALA A 410 -62.56 11.62 11.47
N GLY A 411 -61.85 12.42 10.67
CA GLY A 411 -62.43 13.52 9.90
C GLY A 411 -63.39 13.03 8.81
N LYS A 412 -63.07 11.92 8.12
CA LYS A 412 -63.96 11.31 7.11
C LYS A 412 -65.17 10.60 7.73
N ALA A 413 -65.01 9.99 8.90
CA ALA A 413 -66.10 9.29 9.59
C ALA A 413 -67.10 10.25 10.28
N SER A 414 -66.65 11.43 10.69
CA SER A 414 -67.42 12.41 11.49
C SER A 414 -67.70 13.74 10.76
N ASP A 415 -67.33 13.87 9.48
CA ASP A 415 -67.38 15.09 8.65
C ASP A 415 -66.83 16.37 9.32
N ASP A 416 -65.81 16.22 10.17
CA ASP A 416 -65.23 17.29 10.97
C ASP A 416 -64.11 18.00 10.17
N GLN A 417 -64.44 19.17 9.61
CA GLN A 417 -63.52 19.99 8.81
C GLN A 417 -62.26 20.44 9.58
N ASN A 418 -62.33 20.58 10.90
CA ASN A 418 -61.18 21.02 11.70
C ASN A 418 -60.10 19.93 11.78
N LYS A 419 -60.50 18.65 11.90
CA LYS A 419 -59.57 17.51 11.91
C LYS A 419 -58.92 17.29 10.55
N LEU A 420 -59.68 17.49 9.46
CA LEU A 420 -59.17 17.47 8.09
C LEU A 420 -58.13 18.59 7.85
N ARG A 421 -58.41 19.81 8.34
CA ARG A 421 -57.46 20.94 8.27
C ARG A 421 -56.21 20.69 9.12
N GLN A 422 -56.35 20.08 10.30
CA GLN A 422 -55.22 19.72 11.17
C GLN A 422 -54.33 18.65 10.51
N ALA A 423 -54.91 17.65 9.85
CA ALA A 423 -54.16 16.66 9.08
C ALA A 423 -53.37 17.31 7.93
N LYS A 424 -54.01 18.17 7.12
CA LYS A 424 -53.32 18.93 6.05
C LYS A 424 -52.19 19.82 6.57
N SER A 425 -52.37 20.47 7.72
CA SER A 425 -51.31 21.29 8.34
C SER A 425 -50.13 20.45 8.84
N ARG A 426 -50.38 19.26 9.39
CA ARG A 426 -49.33 18.33 9.83
C ARG A 426 -48.61 17.69 8.65
N GLN A 427 -49.33 17.39 7.57
CA GLN A 427 -48.76 16.92 6.31
C GLN A 427 -47.80 17.97 5.72
N LYS A 428 -48.21 19.24 5.63
CA LYS A 428 -47.32 20.34 5.21
C LYS A 428 -46.08 20.50 6.10
N LYS A 429 -46.18 20.22 7.40
CA LYS A 429 -45.02 20.25 8.32
C LYS A 429 -44.06 19.09 8.06
N LEU A 430 -44.57 17.92 7.68
CA LEU A 430 -43.79 16.75 7.29
C LEU A 430 -43.07 17.00 5.96
N ASP A 431 -43.74 17.67 5.02
CA ASP A 431 -43.24 17.90 3.66
C ASP A 431 -42.25 19.08 3.58
N ASP A 432 -42.51 20.20 4.27
CA ASP A 432 -41.73 21.44 4.11
C ASP A 432 -40.76 21.76 5.29
N ARG A 433 -40.83 21.04 6.41
CA ARG A 433 -40.11 21.42 7.66
C ARG A 433 -39.41 20.28 8.39
N TRP A 434 -39.14 19.18 7.71
CA TRP A 434 -38.50 18.00 8.28
C TRP A 434 -36.97 18.02 8.03
N GLY A 435 -36.16 17.52 8.97
CA GLY A 435 -34.69 17.51 8.93
C GLY A 435 -34.04 18.14 10.17
N LEU A 436 -32.71 18.37 10.15
CA LEU A 436 -31.92 18.74 11.34
C LEU A 436 -32.54 19.87 12.19
N THR A 437 -32.72 19.62 13.48
CA THR A 437 -33.23 20.60 14.47
C THR A 437 -32.11 21.34 15.19
N VAL A 438 -30.91 20.75 15.23
CA VAL A 438 -29.70 21.26 15.89
C VAL A 438 -28.62 21.44 14.83
N SER A 439 -27.92 22.57 14.87
CA SER A 439 -26.78 22.89 14.01
C SER A 439 -25.53 22.13 14.47
N ALA A 440 -24.54 21.98 13.58
CA ALA A 440 -23.24 21.39 13.92
C ALA A 440 -22.53 22.07 15.11
N LYS A 441 -22.90 23.31 15.44
CA LYS A 441 -22.39 24.07 16.60
C LYS A 441 -23.25 23.91 17.88
N GLY A 442 -24.19 22.96 17.93
CA GLY A 442 -25.03 22.68 19.09
C GLY A 442 -26.23 23.62 19.32
N GLY A 443 -26.34 24.70 18.54
CA GLY A 443 -27.49 25.63 18.59
C GLY A 443 -28.69 25.18 17.75
N ARG A 444 -29.86 25.83 17.90
CA ARG A 444 -31.05 25.55 17.08
C ARG A 444 -30.81 25.85 15.60
N PHE A 445 -31.07 24.88 14.72
CA PHE A 445 -30.82 24.97 13.27
C PHE A 445 -31.70 26.04 12.59
N LYS A 446 -31.08 26.91 11.79
CA LYS A 446 -31.75 27.94 10.98
C LYS A 446 -31.36 27.78 9.51
N LEU A 447 -32.39 27.60 8.66
CA LEU A 447 -32.29 27.24 7.24
C LEU A 447 -31.26 28.06 6.44
N ASN A 448 -31.35 29.40 6.45
CA ASN A 448 -30.45 30.27 5.67
C ASN A 448 -29.22 30.78 6.43
N ARG A 449 -29.00 30.33 7.68
CA ARG A 449 -27.79 30.66 8.47
C ARG A 449 -26.79 29.52 8.42
N ASP A 450 -27.29 28.28 8.49
CA ASP A 450 -26.47 27.09 8.69
C ASP A 450 -26.23 26.32 7.37
N LEU A 451 -26.97 26.60 6.29
CA LEU A 451 -26.69 26.11 4.93
C LEU A 451 -26.16 27.24 4.03
N THR A 452 -25.20 26.93 3.17
CA THR A 452 -24.72 27.84 2.13
C THR A 452 -25.76 27.95 1.01
N GLY A 453 -26.20 29.18 0.69
CA GLY A 453 -27.20 29.47 -0.34
C GLY A 453 -28.59 29.85 0.19
N PHE A 454 -29.50 30.23 -0.70
CA PHE A 454 -30.90 30.52 -0.38
C PHE A 454 -31.74 29.25 -0.54
N HIS A 455 -32.26 28.70 0.56
CA HIS A 455 -33.06 27.48 0.55
C HIS A 455 -34.52 27.80 0.92
N LEU A 456 -35.47 27.29 0.14
CA LEU A 456 -36.90 27.65 0.28
C LEU A 456 -37.72 26.64 1.08
N SER A 457 -37.33 25.35 1.15
CA SER A 457 -38.24 24.31 1.69
C SER A 457 -37.61 23.07 2.33
N ALA A 458 -36.29 22.85 2.28
CA ALA A 458 -35.71 21.61 2.82
C ALA A 458 -34.59 21.89 3.83
N ARG A 459 -34.71 21.33 5.03
CA ARG A 459 -33.54 21.13 5.90
C ARG A 459 -32.76 19.95 5.34
N ALA A 460 -31.44 19.95 5.51
CA ALA A 460 -30.64 18.78 5.17
C ALA A 460 -31.19 17.54 5.92
N GLU A 461 -31.35 16.43 5.20
CA GLU A 461 -31.65 15.14 5.83
C GLU A 461 -30.45 14.71 6.70
N ILE A 462 -30.72 13.97 7.78
CA ILE A 462 -29.65 13.35 8.54
C ILE A 462 -29.16 12.18 7.70
N ASP A 463 -28.13 12.44 6.91
CA ASP A 463 -27.40 11.39 6.21
C ASP A 463 -26.48 10.70 7.22
N VAL A 464 -26.98 9.62 7.81
CA VAL A 464 -26.13 8.69 8.57
C VAL A 464 -25.26 7.99 7.54
N PRO A 465 -23.92 8.14 7.61
CA PRO A 465 -23.03 7.45 6.69
C PRO A 465 -23.43 5.98 6.60
N GLN A 466 -23.75 5.50 5.39
CA GLN A 466 -24.15 4.11 5.21
C GLN A 466 -22.97 3.22 5.56
N ASP A 467 -23.21 2.19 6.36
CA ASP A 467 -22.19 1.19 6.66
C ASP A 467 -21.82 0.48 5.37
N GLU A 468 -20.54 0.59 5.01
CA GLU A 468 -19.93 -0.40 4.16
C GLU A 468 -20.06 -1.75 4.87
N ARG A 469 -20.44 -2.81 4.13
CA ARG A 469 -20.68 -4.11 4.74
C ARG A 469 -19.46 -4.53 5.56
N PRO A 470 -19.62 -4.84 6.87
CA PRO A 470 -18.51 -5.26 7.69
C PRO A 470 -17.89 -6.51 7.09
N VAL A 471 -16.56 -6.58 7.13
CA VAL A 471 -15.85 -7.80 6.73
C VAL A 471 -16.14 -8.84 7.80
N SER A 472 -16.94 -9.85 7.46
CA SER A 472 -17.17 -10.99 8.35
C SER A 472 -16.13 -12.07 8.10
N PHE A 473 -15.55 -12.60 9.17
CA PHE A 473 -14.70 -13.78 9.16
C PHE A 473 -15.35 -14.83 10.07
N ILE A 474 -16.06 -15.80 9.47
CA ILE A 474 -16.70 -16.86 10.24
C ILE A 474 -15.92 -18.16 10.00
N LEU A 475 -15.23 -18.62 11.05
CA LEU A 475 -14.47 -19.87 11.01
C LEU A 475 -15.41 -21.03 11.38
N PRO A 476 -15.46 -22.12 10.60
CA PRO A 476 -16.28 -23.27 10.94
C PRO A 476 -15.74 -23.95 12.20
N GLU A 477 -16.64 -24.41 13.07
CA GLU A 477 -16.26 -25.17 14.26
C GLU A 477 -15.50 -26.44 13.86
N PRO A 478 -14.43 -26.81 14.60
CA PRO A 478 -13.71 -28.04 14.37
C PRO A 478 -14.59 -29.26 14.68
N LEU A 479 -14.18 -30.44 14.22
CA LEU A 479 -14.87 -31.69 14.57
C LEU A 479 -14.45 -32.16 15.97
N ASP A 480 -15.35 -32.83 16.68
CA ASP A 480 -15.05 -33.37 18.00
C ASP A 480 -14.02 -34.51 17.93
N LEU A 481 -12.96 -34.38 18.73
CA LEU A 481 -11.99 -35.43 18.96
C LEU A 481 -12.49 -36.35 20.09
N ARG A 482 -12.69 -37.63 19.77
CA ARG A 482 -13.17 -38.63 20.75
C ARG A 482 -12.17 -38.93 21.87
N PHE A 483 -10.88 -38.63 21.67
CA PHE A 483 -9.82 -38.89 22.64
C PHE A 483 -9.10 -37.59 22.95
N PRO A 484 -8.96 -37.21 24.23
CA PRO A 484 -8.17 -36.06 24.63
C PRO A 484 -6.68 -36.36 24.48
N GLY A 485 -5.92 -35.41 23.94
CA GLY A 485 -4.47 -35.52 23.78
C GLY A 485 -3.88 -34.29 23.07
N PRO A 486 -2.55 -34.14 23.04
CA PRO A 486 -1.91 -33.12 22.24
C PRO A 486 -2.17 -33.38 20.76
N LEU A 487 -2.50 -32.33 20.02
CA LEU A 487 -2.64 -32.39 18.57
C LEU A 487 -1.29 -32.61 17.91
N ILE A 488 -0.27 -31.88 18.39
CA ILE A 488 1.10 -31.93 17.91
C ILE A 488 2.03 -31.89 19.12
N SER A 489 2.98 -32.83 19.21
CA SER A 489 4.06 -32.85 20.18
C SER A 489 5.40 -32.95 19.47
N VAL A 490 6.30 -32.02 19.75
CA VAL A 490 7.66 -31.95 19.23
C VAL A 490 8.59 -32.09 20.43
N ASP A 491 9.42 -33.12 20.44
CA ASP A 491 10.31 -33.46 21.55
C ASP A 491 11.77 -33.50 21.08
N ASN A 492 12.58 -32.60 21.63
CA ASN A 492 14.01 -32.41 21.34
C ASN A 492 14.34 -32.44 19.85
N ALA A 493 13.51 -31.79 19.03
CA ALA A 493 13.68 -31.82 17.58
C ALA A 493 14.82 -30.91 17.13
N THR A 494 15.80 -31.51 16.47
CA THR A 494 16.94 -30.84 15.83
C THR A 494 16.89 -31.07 14.33
N PHE A 495 17.10 -30.02 13.54
CA PHE A 495 17.02 -30.08 12.08
C PHE A 495 18.19 -29.37 11.39
N ARG A 496 18.69 -30.01 10.32
CA ARG A 496 19.66 -29.45 9.37
C ARG A 496 19.22 -29.77 7.94
N TYR A 497 19.42 -28.82 7.03
CA TYR A 497 19.18 -29.07 5.61
C TYR A 497 20.24 -30.04 5.05
N PRO A 498 19.86 -30.97 4.16
CA PRO A 498 20.80 -31.86 3.51
C PRO A 498 21.73 -31.07 2.58
N THR A 499 23.03 -31.27 2.69
CA THR A 499 24.03 -30.63 1.82
C THR A 499 24.12 -31.37 0.49
N LEU A 500 23.88 -30.67 -0.63
CA LEU A 500 24.00 -31.22 -1.99
C LEU A 500 25.46 -31.47 -2.41
N VAL A 501 26.42 -30.80 -1.75
CA VAL A 501 27.86 -30.95 -2.02
C VAL A 501 28.48 -31.77 -0.88
N LYS A 502 29.26 -32.81 -1.21
CA LYS A 502 30.10 -33.57 -0.28
C LYS A 502 31.27 -32.73 0.23
N THR A 503 30.98 -31.65 0.94
CA THR A 503 31.95 -30.82 1.66
C THR A 503 32.19 -31.39 3.05
N LYS A 504 33.43 -31.30 3.55
CA LYS A 504 33.81 -31.80 4.91
C LYS A 504 33.09 -31.07 6.06
N LEU A 505 32.47 -29.91 5.82
CA LEU A 505 31.65 -29.22 6.81
C LEU A 505 30.20 -29.69 6.74
N ALA A 506 29.67 -30.13 7.89
CA ALA A 506 28.24 -30.38 8.06
C ALA A 506 27.44 -29.09 7.81
N ALA A 507 26.26 -29.23 7.19
CA ALA A 507 25.33 -28.12 7.03
C ALA A 507 24.99 -27.47 8.39
N PRO A 508 24.81 -26.14 8.45
CA PRO A 508 24.49 -25.46 9.69
C PRO A 508 23.17 -25.99 10.27
N ILE A 509 23.16 -26.18 11.59
CA ILE A 509 21.95 -26.54 12.33
C ILE A 509 20.99 -25.34 12.26
N VAL A 510 19.77 -25.59 11.82
CA VAL A 510 18.74 -24.54 11.66
C VAL A 510 17.79 -24.50 12.85
N LEU A 511 17.50 -25.67 13.43
CA LEU A 511 16.71 -25.82 14.65
C LEU A 511 17.45 -26.74 15.61
N GLN A 512 17.48 -26.39 16.89
CA GLN A 512 18.21 -27.12 17.91
C GLN A 512 17.30 -27.36 19.12
N ASP A 513 17.14 -28.63 19.47
CA ASP A 513 16.47 -29.13 20.68
C ASP A 513 15.11 -28.47 20.96
N VAL A 514 14.29 -28.32 19.91
CA VAL A 514 13.00 -27.64 19.98
C VAL A 514 11.97 -28.54 20.69
N ASN A 515 11.27 -27.98 21.67
CA ASN A 515 10.19 -28.64 22.42
C ASN A 515 8.89 -27.83 22.32
N LEU A 516 7.83 -28.41 21.75
CA LEU A 516 6.54 -27.73 21.55
C LEU A 516 5.38 -28.72 21.73
N SER A 517 4.36 -28.33 22.50
CA SER A 517 3.12 -29.10 22.64
C SER A 517 1.90 -28.23 22.38
N VAL A 518 1.10 -28.61 21.38
CA VAL A 518 -0.11 -27.91 20.94
C VAL A 518 -1.34 -28.76 21.26
N HIS A 519 -2.25 -28.24 22.08
CA HIS A 519 -3.52 -28.87 22.42
C HIS A 519 -4.70 -28.19 21.73
N MET A 520 -5.87 -28.83 21.78
CA MET A 520 -7.11 -28.24 21.26
C MET A 520 -7.42 -26.92 21.97
N GLY A 521 -7.74 -25.87 21.21
CA GLY A 521 -8.02 -24.53 21.74
C GLY A 521 -6.78 -23.71 22.14
N ASP A 522 -5.56 -24.26 22.03
CA ASP A 522 -4.34 -23.50 22.32
C ASP A 522 -4.16 -22.33 21.33
N ARG A 523 -3.55 -21.26 21.82
CA ARG A 523 -3.07 -20.14 21.02
C ARG A 523 -1.56 -20.06 21.14
N VAL A 524 -0.86 -20.37 20.06
CA VAL A 524 0.60 -20.41 20.03
C VAL A 524 1.10 -19.39 19.02
N GLY A 525 1.84 -18.40 19.51
CA GLY A 525 2.52 -17.41 18.69
C GLY A 525 4.01 -17.73 18.55
N ILE A 526 4.56 -17.65 17.35
CA ILE A 526 5.99 -17.86 17.08
C ILE A 526 6.57 -16.57 16.49
N LEU A 527 7.44 -15.93 17.26
CA LEU A 527 8.17 -14.72 16.91
C LEU A 527 9.63 -15.05 16.61
N GLY A 528 10.26 -14.29 15.72
CA GLY A 528 11.68 -14.47 15.40
C GLY A 528 12.08 -13.61 14.21
N LEU A 529 13.37 -13.29 14.12
CA LEU A 529 13.90 -12.53 12.97
C LEU A 529 13.94 -13.40 11.71
N ASN A 530 14.09 -12.76 10.56
CA ASN A 530 14.28 -13.49 9.30
C ASN A 530 15.53 -14.38 9.37
N GLY A 531 15.38 -15.62 8.87
CA GLY A 531 16.44 -16.63 8.96
C GLY A 531 16.60 -17.29 10.33
N ALA A 532 15.74 -17.02 11.32
CA ALA A 532 15.79 -17.69 12.63
C ALA A 532 15.38 -19.17 12.60
N GLY A 533 14.72 -19.62 11.52
CA GLY A 533 14.21 -20.99 11.35
C GLY A 533 12.70 -21.15 11.41
N LYS A 534 11.91 -20.06 11.42
CA LYS A 534 10.43 -20.08 11.56
C LYS A 534 9.75 -20.99 10.54
N SER A 535 9.99 -20.77 9.25
CA SER A 535 9.39 -21.58 8.19
C SER A 535 9.88 -23.04 8.23
N THR A 536 11.12 -23.28 8.68
CA THR A 536 11.61 -24.66 8.90
C THR A 536 10.84 -25.34 10.03
N LEU A 537 10.53 -24.63 11.11
CA LEU A 537 9.72 -25.16 12.22
C LEU A 537 8.30 -25.46 11.74
N VAL A 538 7.69 -24.57 10.97
CA VAL A 538 6.38 -24.82 10.35
C VAL A 538 6.39 -26.08 9.48
N LYS A 539 7.42 -26.28 8.66
CA LYS A 539 7.58 -27.49 7.84
C LYS A 539 7.74 -28.77 8.66
N LEU A 540 8.31 -28.70 9.86
CA LEU A 540 8.33 -29.83 10.79
C LEU A 540 6.93 -30.10 11.36
N LEU A 541 6.15 -29.06 11.66
CA LEU A 541 4.81 -29.20 12.23
C LEU A 541 3.78 -29.75 11.23
N VAL A 542 3.95 -29.46 9.94
CA VAL A 542 3.08 -29.93 8.85
C VAL A 542 3.50 -31.32 8.31
N ASP A 543 4.57 -31.91 8.87
CA ASP A 543 5.16 -33.19 8.42
C ASP A 543 5.69 -33.17 6.97
N GLU A 544 6.03 -31.98 6.44
CA GLU A 544 6.72 -31.85 5.13
C GLU A 544 8.19 -32.29 5.23
N THR A 545 8.80 -32.09 6.40
CA THR A 545 10.19 -32.44 6.67
C THR A 545 10.29 -33.18 7.99
N LYS A 546 11.17 -34.19 8.05
CA LYS A 546 11.44 -34.94 9.28
C LYS A 546 12.63 -34.34 10.04
N PRO A 547 12.58 -34.35 11.38
CA PRO A 547 13.72 -33.92 12.19
C PRO A 547 14.94 -34.83 11.95
N THR A 548 16.14 -34.27 12.07
CA THR A 548 17.40 -35.03 12.00
C THR A 548 17.63 -35.82 13.29
N SER A 549 17.20 -35.27 14.43
CA SER A 549 17.19 -35.90 15.75
C SER A 549 15.97 -35.41 16.54
N GLY A 550 15.50 -36.19 17.50
CA GLY A 550 14.23 -35.95 18.20
C GLY A 550 13.01 -36.56 17.50
N THR A 551 11.82 -36.31 18.03
CA THR A 551 10.57 -36.90 17.55
C THR A 551 9.48 -35.86 17.39
N VAL A 552 8.73 -35.95 16.29
CA VAL A 552 7.48 -35.19 16.07
C VAL A 552 6.35 -36.21 16.03
N THR A 553 5.34 -36.02 16.87
CA THR A 553 4.14 -36.87 16.92
C THR A 553 2.89 -36.03 16.73
N THR A 554 1.95 -36.55 15.97
CA THR A 554 0.68 -35.89 15.66
C THR A 554 -0.50 -36.79 15.99
N HIS A 555 -1.62 -36.21 16.41
CA HIS A 555 -2.82 -37.00 16.70
C HIS A 555 -3.35 -37.71 15.43
N PRO A 556 -3.71 -39.01 15.47
CA PRO A 556 -4.05 -39.79 14.27
C PRO A 556 -5.25 -39.27 13.45
N ARG A 557 -6.15 -38.53 14.09
CA ARG A 557 -7.32 -37.90 13.43
C ARG A 557 -7.19 -36.39 13.26
N LEU A 558 -5.99 -35.86 13.44
CA LEU A 558 -5.73 -34.44 13.25
C LEU A 558 -6.01 -34.06 11.79
N LYS A 559 -6.85 -33.04 11.62
CA LYS A 559 -6.96 -32.30 10.36
C LYS A 559 -6.26 -30.97 10.57
N LEU A 560 -5.19 -30.74 9.82
CA LEU A 560 -4.37 -29.54 9.86
C LEU A 560 -4.72 -28.66 8.66
N GLY A 561 -4.95 -27.37 8.89
CA GLY A 561 -4.99 -26.36 7.84
C GLY A 561 -3.69 -25.56 7.90
N TYR A 562 -2.93 -25.53 6.81
CA TYR A 562 -1.67 -24.79 6.74
C TYR A 562 -1.77 -23.69 5.68
N TYR A 563 -1.67 -22.44 6.12
CA TYR A 563 -1.52 -21.28 5.25
C TYR A 563 -0.03 -20.96 5.12
N SER A 564 0.50 -21.14 3.91
CA SER A 564 1.91 -20.83 3.60
C SER A 564 2.09 -19.38 3.15
N GLN A 565 3.28 -18.82 3.39
CA GLN A 565 3.65 -17.49 2.92
C GLN A 565 3.51 -17.32 1.39
N HIS A 566 3.66 -18.40 0.61
CA HIS A 566 3.58 -18.40 -0.86
C HIS A 566 2.21 -18.80 -1.41
N ALA A 567 1.19 -18.89 -0.56
CA ALA A 567 -0.13 -19.35 -0.99
C ALA A 567 -0.74 -18.45 -2.08
N VAL A 568 -0.59 -17.12 -1.93
CA VAL A 568 -1.07 -16.14 -2.91
C VAL A 568 -0.38 -16.32 -4.25
N ASP A 569 0.95 -16.50 -4.26
CA ASP A 569 1.73 -16.74 -5.47
C ASP A 569 1.28 -18.01 -6.18
N GLY A 570 0.97 -19.07 -5.41
CA GLY A 570 0.43 -20.33 -5.93
C GLY A 570 -0.93 -20.14 -6.61
N LEU A 571 -1.86 -19.42 -5.97
CA LEU A 571 -3.15 -19.09 -6.56
C LEU A 571 -3.01 -18.24 -7.83
N GLN A 572 -2.10 -17.26 -7.82
CA GLN A 572 -1.84 -16.45 -9.01
C GLN A 572 -1.27 -17.29 -10.16
N ALA A 573 -0.33 -18.19 -9.88
CA ALA A 573 0.23 -19.08 -10.89
C ALA A 573 -0.86 -19.95 -11.54
N MET A 574 -1.81 -20.47 -10.74
CA MET A 574 -2.98 -21.19 -11.26
C MET A 574 -3.86 -20.29 -12.13
N GLY A 575 -4.14 -19.06 -11.70
CA GLY A 575 -4.91 -18.10 -12.50
C GLY A 575 -4.21 -17.64 -13.80
N ARG A 576 -2.87 -17.70 -13.86
CA ARG A 576 -2.11 -17.48 -15.10
C ARG A 576 -2.16 -18.69 -16.03
N ALA A 577 -2.14 -19.90 -15.48
CA ALA A 577 -2.27 -21.13 -16.25
C ALA A 577 -3.67 -21.28 -16.86
N ASP A 578 -4.72 -20.92 -16.11
CA ASP A 578 -6.10 -20.88 -16.59
C ASP A 578 -6.75 -19.51 -16.33
N SER A 579 -6.84 -18.72 -17.41
CA SER A 579 -7.42 -17.37 -17.41
C SER A 579 -8.93 -17.29 -17.12
N SER A 580 -9.63 -18.43 -17.14
CA SER A 580 -11.08 -18.53 -16.87
C SER A 580 -11.39 -19.06 -15.48
N LEU A 581 -10.39 -19.58 -14.76
CA LEU A 581 -10.55 -20.19 -13.45
C LEU A 581 -11.03 -19.16 -12.42
N THR A 582 -12.15 -19.44 -11.76
CA THR A 582 -12.74 -18.58 -10.72
C THR A 582 -12.55 -19.20 -9.34
N ALA A 583 -12.69 -18.41 -8.28
CA ALA A 583 -12.55 -18.91 -6.90
C ALA A 583 -13.60 -19.99 -6.59
N LEU A 584 -14.82 -19.81 -7.10
CA LEU A 584 -15.91 -20.78 -6.94
C LEU A 584 -15.65 -22.06 -7.71
N SER A 585 -15.24 -21.99 -8.99
CA SER A 585 -15.00 -23.20 -9.79
C SER A 585 -13.83 -24.00 -9.22
N MET A 586 -12.76 -23.34 -8.82
CA MET A 586 -11.60 -23.98 -8.20
C MET A 586 -11.96 -24.69 -6.88
N LEU A 587 -12.69 -24.02 -5.98
CA LEU A 587 -13.08 -24.65 -4.71
C LEU A 587 -14.11 -25.77 -4.92
N ALA A 588 -15.02 -25.64 -5.90
CA ALA A 588 -15.98 -26.68 -6.25
C ALA A 588 -15.29 -27.95 -6.78
N GLU A 589 -14.25 -27.80 -7.61
CA GLU A 589 -13.40 -28.91 -8.06
C GLU A 589 -12.67 -29.58 -6.89
N GLU A 590 -12.11 -28.78 -5.96
CA GLU A 590 -11.36 -29.32 -4.82
C GLU A 590 -12.25 -30.10 -3.83
N VAL A 591 -13.48 -29.63 -3.63
CA VAL A 591 -14.48 -30.28 -2.77
C VAL A 591 -15.00 -31.58 -3.38
N ALA A 592 -14.81 -31.80 -4.68
CA ALA A 592 -15.13 -33.04 -5.40
C ALA A 592 -16.55 -33.59 -5.13
N GLY A 593 -17.53 -32.69 -4.92
CA GLY A 593 -18.93 -33.02 -4.69
C GLY A 593 -19.33 -33.32 -3.23
N GLU A 594 -18.44 -33.15 -2.24
CA GLU A 594 -18.80 -33.26 -0.82
C GLU A 594 -19.74 -32.14 -0.34
N LEU A 595 -19.67 -30.96 -0.98
CA LEU A 595 -20.55 -29.82 -0.75
C LEU A 595 -21.20 -29.40 -2.08
N ASP A 596 -22.40 -28.86 -2.00
CA ASP A 596 -23.05 -28.24 -3.14
C ASP A 596 -22.44 -26.85 -3.46
N GLU A 597 -22.70 -26.35 -4.66
CA GLU A 597 -22.18 -25.04 -5.10
C GLU A 597 -22.69 -23.89 -4.21
N GLY A 598 -23.87 -24.03 -3.62
CA GLY A 598 -24.45 -23.05 -2.69
C GLY A 598 -23.67 -22.95 -1.38
N GLN A 599 -23.25 -24.08 -0.84
CA GLN A 599 -22.41 -24.22 0.35
C GLN A 599 -21.00 -23.72 0.08
N VAL A 600 -20.41 -24.06 -1.08
CA VAL A 600 -19.11 -23.52 -1.52
C VAL A 600 -19.16 -21.99 -1.60
N ARG A 601 -20.22 -21.44 -2.21
CA ARG A 601 -20.47 -19.99 -2.26
C ARG A 601 -20.69 -19.40 -0.86
N GLY A 602 -21.32 -20.14 0.04
CA GLY A 602 -21.50 -19.79 1.44
C GLY A 602 -20.18 -19.65 2.19
N ILE A 603 -19.25 -20.60 2.04
CA ILE A 603 -17.92 -20.56 2.64
C ILE A 603 -17.13 -19.36 2.12
N LEU A 604 -17.06 -19.17 0.80
CA LEU A 604 -16.40 -18.00 0.20
C LEU A 604 -17.02 -16.69 0.69
N GLY A 605 -18.36 -16.62 0.75
CA GLY A 605 -19.08 -15.46 1.27
C GLY A 605 -18.78 -15.17 2.74
N SER A 606 -18.68 -16.20 3.58
CA SER A 606 -18.40 -16.09 5.02
C SER A 606 -16.99 -15.57 5.36
N LEU A 607 -16.08 -15.61 4.37
CA LEU A 607 -14.72 -15.08 4.44
C LEU A 607 -14.56 -13.77 3.66
N GLY A 608 -15.66 -13.16 3.21
CA GLY A 608 -15.65 -11.88 2.53
C GLY A 608 -15.40 -11.95 1.02
N LEU A 609 -15.69 -13.08 0.35
CA LEU A 609 -15.72 -13.21 -1.11
C LEU A 609 -17.17 -13.40 -1.60
N PRO A 610 -17.93 -12.30 -1.80
CA PRO A 610 -19.34 -12.39 -2.13
C PRO A 610 -19.59 -12.86 -3.57
N GLY A 611 -20.60 -13.72 -3.75
CA GLY A 611 -21.19 -14.20 -5.01
C GLY A 611 -20.44 -13.84 -6.30
N ARG A 612 -20.75 -12.69 -6.90
CA ARG A 612 -20.19 -12.25 -8.20
C ARG A 612 -18.66 -12.17 -8.23
N VAL A 613 -18.04 -11.75 -7.11
CA VAL A 613 -16.58 -11.67 -7.02
C VAL A 613 -15.98 -13.08 -7.07
N ALA A 614 -16.62 -14.05 -6.43
CA ALA A 614 -16.16 -15.43 -6.41
C ALA A 614 -16.48 -16.21 -7.70
N SER A 615 -17.59 -15.88 -8.39
CA SER A 615 -18.08 -16.60 -9.56
C SER A 615 -17.67 -16.00 -10.91
N ASP A 616 -17.56 -14.68 -11.02
CA ASP A 616 -17.45 -14.01 -12.32
C ASP A 616 -16.03 -13.48 -12.58
N ILE A 617 -15.23 -13.28 -11.52
CA ILE A 617 -13.89 -12.71 -11.62
C ILE A 617 -12.86 -13.85 -11.63
N PRO A 618 -12.01 -13.95 -12.68
CA PRO A 618 -10.93 -14.92 -12.72
C PRO A 618 -9.91 -14.71 -11.61
N LEU A 619 -9.28 -15.79 -11.15
CA LEU A 619 -8.27 -15.79 -10.09
C LEU A 619 -7.15 -14.79 -10.36
N GLY A 620 -6.65 -14.74 -11.59
CA GLY A 620 -5.55 -13.84 -11.98
C GLY A 620 -5.89 -12.34 -11.87
N LYS A 621 -7.17 -11.98 -11.72
CA LYS A 621 -7.63 -10.59 -11.55
C LYS A 621 -8.06 -10.25 -10.12
N LEU A 622 -8.06 -11.23 -9.21
CA LEU A 622 -8.36 -10.98 -7.81
C LEU A 622 -7.21 -10.23 -7.15
N SER A 623 -7.55 -9.31 -6.25
CA SER A 623 -6.56 -8.63 -5.41
C SER A 623 -5.88 -9.60 -4.45
N GLY A 624 -4.67 -9.27 -3.98
CA GLY A 624 -3.94 -10.09 -3.00
C GLY A 624 -4.81 -10.47 -1.80
N GLY A 625 -5.49 -9.52 -1.16
CA GLY A 625 -6.37 -9.81 -0.03
C GLY A 625 -7.59 -10.69 -0.36
N GLN A 626 -8.10 -10.63 -1.60
CA GLN A 626 -9.13 -11.58 -2.06
C GLN A 626 -8.57 -12.98 -2.24
N LEU A 627 -7.32 -13.10 -2.73
CA LEU A 627 -6.64 -14.39 -2.84
C LEU A 627 -6.34 -15.00 -1.46
N VAL A 628 -5.96 -14.20 -0.47
CA VAL A 628 -5.81 -14.68 0.93
C VAL A 628 -7.11 -15.29 1.44
N ARG A 629 -8.25 -14.59 1.27
CA ARG A 629 -9.58 -15.09 1.66
C ARG A 629 -9.96 -16.37 0.91
N CYS A 630 -9.59 -16.47 -0.37
CA CYS A 630 -9.83 -17.66 -1.18
C CYS A 630 -9.03 -18.86 -0.67
N GLU A 631 -7.76 -18.66 -0.35
CA GLU A 631 -6.93 -19.72 0.22
C GLU A 631 -7.46 -20.16 1.60
N LEU A 632 -7.85 -19.22 2.46
CA LEU A 632 -8.46 -19.55 3.74
C LEU A 632 -9.74 -20.38 3.54
N ALA A 633 -10.54 -20.12 2.50
CA ALA A 633 -11.69 -20.95 2.16
C ALA A 633 -11.30 -22.40 1.82
N ARG A 634 -10.21 -22.58 1.06
CA ARG A 634 -9.62 -23.89 0.73
C ARG A 634 -9.13 -24.65 1.96
N LEU A 635 -8.67 -23.95 2.99
CA LEU A 635 -8.24 -24.59 4.24
C LEU A 635 -9.43 -24.95 5.15
N LEU A 636 -10.43 -24.07 5.22
CA LEU A 636 -11.49 -24.14 6.21
C LEU A 636 -12.62 -25.11 5.84
N TRP A 637 -12.86 -25.39 4.55
CA TRP A 637 -13.94 -26.31 4.15
C TRP A 637 -13.78 -27.71 4.75
N ARG A 638 -12.54 -28.14 5.03
CA ARG A 638 -12.23 -29.44 5.67
C ARG A 638 -12.51 -29.49 7.17
N ARG A 639 -12.89 -28.36 7.78
CA ARG A 639 -13.08 -28.16 9.23
C ARG A 639 -11.85 -28.62 10.04
N PRO A 640 -10.70 -27.93 9.90
CA PRO A 640 -9.45 -28.31 10.57
C PRO A 640 -9.56 -28.17 12.09
N HIS A 641 -8.80 -28.96 12.84
CA HIS A 641 -8.70 -28.86 14.31
C HIS A 641 -7.57 -27.90 14.73
N CYS A 642 -6.56 -27.74 13.87
CA CYS A 642 -5.44 -26.85 14.08
C CYS A 642 -5.17 -26.04 12.80
N LEU A 643 -5.01 -24.73 12.94
CA LEU A 643 -4.60 -23.83 11.87
C LEU A 643 -3.17 -23.37 12.12
N ILE A 644 -2.29 -23.57 11.14
CA ILE A 644 -0.94 -23.00 11.11
C ILE A 644 -0.93 -21.89 10.07
N LEU A 645 -0.65 -20.66 10.50
CA LEU A 645 -0.71 -19.47 9.68
C LEU A 645 0.66 -18.80 9.61
N ASP A 646 1.30 -18.82 8.44
CA ASP A 646 2.61 -18.19 8.20
C ASP A 646 2.44 -16.87 7.44
N GLU A 647 2.65 -15.74 8.14
CA GLU A 647 2.56 -14.36 7.63
C GLU A 647 1.23 -14.06 6.88
N VAL A 648 0.11 -14.54 7.43
CA VAL A 648 -1.22 -14.47 6.80
C VAL A 648 -1.80 -13.05 6.68
N THR A 649 -1.30 -12.09 7.47
CA THR A 649 -1.74 -10.69 7.41
C THR A 649 -1.18 -9.94 6.21
N THR A 650 -0.26 -10.55 5.46
CA THR A 650 0.28 -9.96 4.24
C THR A 650 -0.84 -9.73 3.22
N HIS A 651 -0.87 -8.54 2.60
CA HIS A 651 -1.86 -8.13 1.58
C HIS A 651 -3.30 -7.93 2.07
N LEU A 652 -3.59 -8.09 3.36
CA LEU A 652 -4.92 -7.81 3.93
C LEU A 652 -5.06 -6.32 4.28
N ASP A 653 -6.26 -5.78 4.08
CA ASP A 653 -6.60 -4.46 4.62
C ASP A 653 -6.85 -4.55 6.13
N TYR A 654 -6.76 -3.40 6.79
CA TYR A 654 -6.89 -3.29 8.23
C TYR A 654 -8.23 -3.85 8.75
N GLU A 655 -9.33 -3.58 8.04
CA GLU A 655 -10.66 -4.10 8.42
C GLU A 655 -10.71 -5.63 8.37
N THR A 656 -10.04 -6.25 7.38
CA THR A 656 -9.95 -7.72 7.32
C THR A 656 -9.04 -8.29 8.37
N VAL A 657 -7.88 -7.67 8.62
CA VAL A 657 -6.97 -8.12 9.69
C VAL A 657 -7.70 -8.07 11.03
N THR A 658 -8.48 -7.03 11.29
CA THR A 658 -9.30 -6.88 12.51
C THR A 658 -10.32 -8.02 12.64
N ALA A 659 -11.12 -8.26 11.59
CA ALA A 659 -12.12 -9.33 11.59
C ALA A 659 -11.47 -10.72 11.76
N MET A 660 -10.34 -10.97 11.10
CA MET A 660 -9.59 -12.21 11.21
C MET A 660 -8.98 -12.40 12.60
N ARG A 661 -8.49 -11.32 13.21
CA ARG A 661 -7.93 -11.30 14.57
C ARG A 661 -8.96 -11.75 15.58
N GLU A 662 -10.16 -11.18 15.52
CA GLU A 662 -11.28 -11.53 16.39
C GLU A 662 -11.74 -12.98 16.16
N ALA A 663 -11.91 -13.38 14.90
CA ALA A 663 -12.30 -14.74 14.57
C ALA A 663 -11.29 -15.78 15.10
N LEU A 664 -9.99 -15.56 14.91
CA LEU A 664 -8.95 -16.46 15.42
C LEU A 664 -8.85 -16.44 16.95
N ARG A 665 -9.09 -15.28 17.59
CA ARG A 665 -9.11 -15.19 19.05
C ARG A 665 -10.18 -16.10 19.65
N ASP A 666 -11.36 -16.13 19.02
CA ASP A 666 -12.56 -16.73 19.60
C ASP A 666 -12.86 -18.15 19.07
N TRP A 667 -12.19 -18.60 18.00
CA TRP A 667 -12.35 -19.95 17.43
C TRP A 667 -12.08 -21.10 18.43
N GLU A 668 -12.71 -22.26 18.25
CA GLU A 668 -12.52 -23.38 19.19
C GLU A 668 -11.30 -24.27 18.87
N GLY A 669 -10.83 -24.23 17.63
CA GLY A 669 -9.63 -24.96 17.22
C GLY A 669 -8.33 -24.37 17.78
N ALA A 670 -7.24 -25.11 17.60
CA ALA A 670 -5.90 -24.65 17.94
C ALA A 670 -5.34 -23.72 16.85
N VAL A 671 -4.63 -22.66 17.24
CA VAL A 671 -4.01 -21.72 16.29
C VAL A 671 -2.52 -21.64 16.59
N VAL A 672 -1.70 -21.90 15.57
CA VAL A 672 -0.25 -21.64 15.56
C VAL A 672 0.00 -20.51 14.55
N LEU A 673 0.37 -19.35 15.06
CA LEU A 673 0.55 -18.15 14.25
C LEU A 673 2.02 -17.74 14.21
N VAL A 674 2.54 -17.58 13.00
CA VAL A 674 3.84 -16.98 12.72
C VAL A 674 3.59 -15.63 12.06
N SER A 675 3.88 -14.54 12.75
CA SER A 675 3.72 -13.20 12.20
C SER A 675 4.68 -12.22 12.84
N HIS A 676 5.06 -11.18 12.08
CA HIS A 676 5.73 -10.00 12.62
C HIS A 676 4.77 -8.91 13.11
N ASP A 677 3.48 -9.03 12.84
CA ASP A 677 2.47 -8.04 13.23
C ASP A 677 2.19 -8.14 14.74
N ARG A 678 2.73 -7.18 15.50
CA ARG A 678 2.61 -7.10 16.96
C ARG A 678 1.16 -7.00 17.41
N TRP A 679 0.39 -6.14 16.75
CA TRP A 679 -0.99 -5.86 17.10
C TRP A 679 -1.90 -7.06 16.85
N PHE A 680 -1.69 -7.75 15.72
CA PHE A 680 -2.40 -8.97 15.39
C PHE A 680 -2.05 -10.10 16.37
N MET A 681 -0.77 -10.29 16.70
CA MET A 681 -0.32 -11.31 17.67
C MET A 681 -0.89 -11.06 19.07
N ARG A 682 -0.85 -9.83 19.57
CA ARG A 682 -1.44 -9.42 20.86
C ARG A 682 -2.94 -9.73 20.94
N GLY A 683 -3.70 -9.39 19.88
CA GLY A 683 -5.14 -9.65 19.87
C GLY A 683 -5.50 -11.13 19.68
N ALA A 684 -4.93 -11.80 18.67
CA ALA A 684 -5.30 -13.17 18.31
C ALA A 684 -4.73 -14.22 19.30
N ILE A 685 -3.46 -14.06 19.71
CA ILE A 685 -2.74 -15.03 20.54
C ILE A 685 -2.81 -14.69 22.02
N GLU A 686 -2.50 -13.46 22.42
CA GLU A 686 -2.51 -13.05 23.85
C GLU A 686 -3.91 -12.70 24.35
N GLY A 687 -4.85 -12.42 23.45
CA GLY A 687 -6.24 -12.13 23.79
C GLY A 687 -6.44 -10.73 24.36
N LEU A 688 -5.49 -9.82 24.14
CA LEU A 688 -5.63 -8.42 24.53
C LEU A 688 -6.77 -7.80 23.73
N VAL A 689 -7.76 -7.27 24.45
CA VAL A 689 -8.82 -6.43 23.91
C VAL A 689 -8.40 -5.01 24.21
N GLU A 690 -8.30 -4.15 23.18
CA GLU A 690 -8.11 -2.73 23.43
C GLU A 690 -9.39 -2.19 24.06
N ASP A 691 -9.25 -1.45 25.16
CA ASP A 691 -10.34 -0.90 25.96
C ASP A 691 -11.37 -0.17 25.07
N SER A 692 -12.42 -0.87 24.67
CA SER A 692 -13.68 -0.22 24.37
C SER A 692 -14.35 0.00 25.73
N ASP A 693 -14.64 1.26 26.06
CA ASP A 693 -15.40 1.72 27.25
C ASP A 693 -16.83 1.15 27.36
N SER A 694 -17.11 0.00 26.74
CA SER A 694 -18.26 -0.82 27.01
C SER A 694 -18.03 -1.62 28.30
N GLU A 695 -18.31 -0.99 29.44
CA GLU A 695 -18.51 -1.64 30.75
C GLU A 695 -19.66 -2.69 30.76
N GLU A 696 -20.15 -3.14 29.60
CA GLU A 696 -21.33 -4.03 29.49
C GLU A 696 -21.01 -5.50 29.18
N ASP A 697 -19.73 -5.91 29.19
CA ASP A 697 -19.32 -7.29 28.86
C ASP A 697 -18.94 -8.15 30.09
N GLU A 698 -19.56 -7.89 31.25
CA GLU A 698 -19.41 -8.73 32.47
C GLU A 698 -20.27 -10.02 32.46
N GLY A 699 -20.82 -10.43 31.31
CA GLY A 699 -21.81 -11.53 31.23
C GLY A 699 -21.31 -12.88 30.70
N GLU A 700 -20.31 -12.92 29.81
CA GLU A 700 -19.89 -14.18 29.18
C GLU A 700 -18.64 -14.75 29.86
N LYS A 701 -18.75 -15.98 30.38
CA LYS A 701 -17.62 -16.76 30.89
C LYS A 701 -16.59 -16.95 29.78
N ARG A 702 -15.65 -16.00 29.63
CA ARG A 702 -14.53 -16.11 28.70
C ARG A 702 -13.77 -17.40 29.03
N THR A 703 -13.78 -18.35 28.11
CA THR A 703 -13.05 -19.62 28.28
C THR A 703 -11.56 -19.31 28.44
N THR A 704 -10.98 -19.72 29.58
CA THR A 704 -9.55 -19.55 29.84
C THR A 704 -8.76 -20.47 28.93
N ARG A 705 -8.38 -19.96 27.75
CA ARG A 705 -7.54 -20.67 26.76
C ARG A 705 -6.06 -20.55 27.15
N ARG A 706 -5.27 -21.59 26.86
CA ARG A 706 -3.82 -21.54 27.04
C ARG A 706 -3.21 -20.71 25.90
N ARG A 707 -2.53 -19.63 26.27
CA ARG A 707 -1.92 -18.66 25.35
C ARG A 707 -0.41 -18.66 25.57
N LEU A 708 0.35 -18.89 24.52
CA LEU A 708 1.79 -19.06 24.57
C LEU A 708 2.45 -18.29 23.44
N VAL A 709 3.52 -17.57 23.76
CA VAL A 709 4.36 -16.90 22.77
C VAL A 709 5.78 -17.43 22.90
N TYR A 710 6.35 -17.85 21.78
CA TYR A 710 7.70 -18.35 21.67
C TYR A 710 8.54 -17.44 20.80
N LYS A 711 9.79 -17.25 21.21
CA LYS A 711 10.82 -16.60 20.43
C LYS A 711 11.77 -17.66 19.87
N LEU A 712 12.00 -17.59 18.57
CA LEU A 712 13.01 -18.39 17.88
C LEU A 712 14.24 -17.51 17.59
N ARG A 713 15.41 -17.95 18.07
CA ARG A 713 16.69 -17.25 17.84
C ARG A 713 17.79 -18.26 17.57
N GLN A 714 18.39 -18.16 16.38
CA GLN A 714 19.49 -19.06 15.96
C GLN A 714 19.14 -20.54 16.16
N GLY A 715 17.90 -20.92 15.85
CA GLY A 715 17.41 -22.29 15.99
C GLY A 715 16.95 -22.71 17.38
N ASN A 716 17.22 -21.93 18.43
CA ASN A 716 16.74 -22.20 19.78
C ASN A 716 15.37 -21.55 20.00
N MET A 717 14.44 -22.31 20.56
CA MET A 717 13.08 -21.84 20.89
C MET A 717 12.95 -21.59 22.39
N THR A 718 12.58 -20.38 22.77
CA THR A 718 12.39 -19.96 24.17
C THR A 718 11.00 -19.36 24.35
N ARG A 719 10.30 -19.75 25.42
CA ARG A 719 9.01 -19.13 25.77
C ARG A 719 9.25 -17.70 26.30
N LEU A 720 8.37 -16.78 25.94
CA LEU A 720 8.32 -15.42 26.48
C LEU A 720 7.26 -15.34 27.57
N GLU A 721 7.58 -14.70 28.69
CA GLU A 721 6.64 -14.55 29.82
C GLU A 721 5.76 -13.31 29.61
N ASP A 722 6.35 -12.19 29.19
CA ASP A 722 5.64 -10.94 28.87
C ASP A 722 5.24 -10.86 27.38
N GLY A 723 5.21 -12.01 26.69
CA GLY A 723 4.69 -12.15 25.34
C GLY A 723 5.43 -11.30 24.29
N VAL A 724 4.68 -10.66 23.40
CA VAL A 724 5.16 -9.85 22.28
C VAL A 724 5.92 -8.62 22.78
N THR A 725 5.56 -8.05 23.93
CA THR A 725 6.22 -6.85 24.50
C THR A 725 7.68 -7.13 24.86
N GLU A 726 7.96 -8.28 25.49
CA GLU A 726 9.32 -8.73 25.81
C GLU A 726 10.20 -8.83 24.56
N PHE A 727 9.63 -9.41 23.50
CA PHE A 727 10.32 -9.55 22.22
C PHE A 727 10.66 -8.19 21.63
N GLU A 728 9.69 -7.28 21.60
CA GLU A 728 9.83 -5.93 21.09
C GLU A 728 10.96 -5.17 21.81
N GLU A 729 10.96 -5.14 23.14
CA GLU A 729 12.02 -4.49 23.91
C GLU A 729 13.41 -5.07 23.58
N SER A 730 13.49 -6.39 23.44
CA SER A 730 14.75 -7.06 23.12
C SER A 730 15.29 -6.65 21.74
N VAL A 731 14.40 -6.44 20.77
CA VAL A 731 14.74 -5.98 19.42
C VAL A 731 15.04 -4.48 19.43
N ALA A 732 14.26 -3.68 20.14
CA ALA A 732 14.43 -2.24 20.30
C ALA A 732 15.81 -1.91 20.92
N LYS A 733 16.24 -2.64 21.95
CA LYS A 733 17.59 -2.52 22.54
C LYS A 733 18.70 -2.80 21.52
N ARG A 734 18.49 -3.76 20.60
CA ARG A 734 19.43 -4.08 19.52
C ARG A 734 19.46 -2.97 18.47
N VAL A 735 18.30 -2.42 18.11
CA VAL A 735 18.19 -1.31 17.16
C VAL A 735 18.89 -0.05 17.69
N THR A 736 18.77 0.26 18.99
CA THR A 736 19.52 1.40 19.59
C THR A 736 21.03 1.25 19.38
N LYS A 737 21.56 0.03 19.55
CA LYS A 737 22.98 -0.24 19.31
C LYS A 737 23.37 -0.08 17.84
N LEU A 738 22.48 -0.42 16.91
CA LEU A 738 22.72 -0.28 15.47
C LEU A 738 22.69 1.18 15.00
N LEU A 739 21.84 2.02 15.60
CA LEU A 739 21.78 3.45 15.28
C LEU A 739 23.00 4.21 15.82
N ASN A 740 23.54 3.75 16.96
CA ASN A 740 24.72 4.33 17.60
C ASN A 740 26.06 3.79 17.04
N SER A 741 26.01 2.76 16.17
CA SER A 741 27.19 2.16 15.51
C SER A 741 27.34 2.64 14.09
#